data_AF-Q9CAP9-F1
#
_entry.id   AF-Q9CAP9-F1
#
_cell.length_a   1.000
_cell.length_b   1.000
_cell.length_c   1.000
_cell.angle_alpha   90.00
_cell.angle_beta   90.00
_cell.angle_gamma   90.00
#
_symmetry.space_group_name_H-M   'P 1'
#
loop_
_entity.id
_entity.type
_entity.pdbx_description
1 polymer ?
#
loop_
_entity_poly.entity_id
_entity_poly.type
_entity_poly.pdbx_seq_one_letter_code
_entity_poly.pdbx_strand_id
1 'polypeptide(L)'
;MEKRKRESSERSFGESESVSSLSEKDSEIQPESTMESRDDEIQSPTVSLEVETEKEELKDSMKTLAEKLSAALANVSAKDDLVKQHVKVAEEAVAGWEKAENEVVELKEKLEAADDKNRVLEDRVSHLDGALKECVRQLRQARDEQEQRIQDAVIERTQELQSSRTSLENQIFETATKSEELSQMAESVAKENVMLRHELLARCEELEIRTIERDLSTQAAETASKQQLDSIKKVAKLEAECRKFRMLAKSSASFNDHRSTDSHSDGGERMDVSCSDSWASSTLIEKRSLQGTSSSIELDLMGDFLEMERLVALPETPDGNGKSGPESVTEEVVVPSENSLASEIEVLTSRIKELEEKLEKLEAEKHELENEVKCNREEAVVHIENSEVLTSRTKELEEKLEKLEAEKEELKSEVKCNREKAVVHVENSLAAEIEVLTSRTKELEEQLEKLEAEKVELESEVKCNREEAVAQVENSLATEIEVLTCRIKQLEEKLEKLEVEKDELKSEVKCNREVESTLRFELEAIACEKMELENKLEKLEVEKAELQISFDIIKDKYEESQVCLQEIETKLGEIQTEMKLVNELKAEVESQTIAMEADAKTKSAKIESLEEDMRKERFAFDELRRKCEALEEEISLHKENSIKSENKEPKIKQEDIETAAGKLANCQKTIASLGKQLQSLATLEDFLTDTPIIPMAANGVSSSSNSESWKVHKNETFMTRNHPESIKPTKETSPSSSSSTASAAVSMPVSTNRGSSEKNRNGFATVFTRSKDGIHLAI
;
A
#
# COMPACT_ATOMS: atom_id res chain seq x y z
N MET A 1 3.52 7.99 -16.52
CA MET A 1 4.21 8.10 -17.82
C MET A 1 3.75 6.95 -18.70
N GLU A 2 2.88 7.19 -19.68
CA GLU A 2 2.85 6.39 -20.92
C GLU A 2 2.07 7.19 -21.98
N LYS A 3 2.79 7.65 -23.00
CA LYS A 3 2.26 8.38 -24.15
C LYS A 3 1.62 7.35 -25.10
N ARG A 4 0.32 7.44 -25.37
CA ARG A 4 -0.27 6.89 -26.61
C ARG A 4 -0.72 8.05 -27.50
N LYS A 5 0.07 8.28 -28.55
CA LYS A 5 -0.17 9.20 -29.67
C LYS A 5 -1.48 8.80 -30.36
N ARG A 6 -2.34 9.78 -30.62
CA ARG A 6 -3.38 9.70 -31.65
C ARG A 6 -2.72 10.10 -32.97
N GLU A 7 -2.75 9.20 -33.93
CA GLU A 7 -2.36 9.44 -35.32
C GLU A 7 -3.52 10.16 -36.02
N SER A 8 -3.24 11.35 -36.53
CA SER A 8 -4.11 12.11 -37.43
C SER A 8 -3.51 11.98 -38.83
N SER A 9 -4.10 11.12 -39.65
CA SER A 9 -3.71 10.83 -41.04
C SER A 9 -4.62 11.60 -42.00
N GLU A 10 -3.99 12.57 -42.65
CA GLU A 10 -4.10 13.00 -44.05
C GLU A 10 -5.47 13.22 -44.73
N ARG A 11 -5.61 14.47 -45.16
CA ARG A 11 -6.47 15.01 -46.21
C ARG A 11 -6.19 14.32 -47.56
N SER A 12 -7.23 13.91 -48.27
CA SER A 12 -7.18 13.78 -49.74
C SER A 12 -8.22 14.72 -50.35
N PHE A 13 -7.73 15.75 -51.03
CA PHE A 13 -8.48 16.73 -51.80
C PHE A 13 -8.65 16.17 -53.21
N GLY A 14 -9.88 15.94 -53.65
CA GLY A 14 -10.22 15.45 -55.00
C GLY A 14 -10.94 16.55 -55.78
N GLU A 15 -10.18 17.19 -56.67
CA GLU A 15 -10.56 18.14 -57.73
C GLU A 15 -11.57 17.51 -58.72
N SER A 16 -12.67 18.18 -59.07
CA SER A 16 -12.86 19.16 -60.17
C SER A 16 -13.26 18.51 -61.51
N GLU A 17 -14.09 19.25 -62.27
CA GLU A 17 -14.32 19.15 -63.73
C GLU A 17 -15.26 18.01 -64.23
N SER A 18 -16.19 18.21 -65.17
CA SER A 18 -16.52 19.32 -66.06
C SER A 18 -17.96 19.18 -66.56
N VAL A 19 -18.62 20.32 -66.73
CA VAL A 19 -19.86 20.50 -67.50
C VAL A 19 -19.56 20.41 -69.00
N SER A 20 -20.39 19.73 -69.78
CA SER A 20 -20.33 19.81 -71.24
C SER A 20 -21.74 19.81 -71.81
N SER A 21 -22.21 21.02 -72.12
CA SER A 21 -23.43 21.28 -72.89
C SER A 21 -23.07 21.18 -74.38
N LEU A 22 -23.75 20.30 -75.13
CA LEU A 22 -23.67 20.31 -76.59
C LEU A 22 -25.04 20.70 -77.16
N SER A 23 -25.05 21.86 -77.82
CA SER A 23 -26.12 22.41 -78.62
C SER A 23 -25.63 22.52 -80.07
N GLU A 24 -26.26 21.82 -81.02
CA GLU A 24 -26.11 22.02 -82.47
C GLU A 24 -27.49 21.69 -83.09
N LYS A 25 -28.31 22.66 -83.52
CA LYS A 25 -28.27 23.55 -84.71
C LYS A 25 -28.47 22.86 -86.06
N ASP A 26 -29.64 23.15 -86.63
CA ASP A 26 -29.88 23.70 -87.98
C ASP A 26 -29.33 23.02 -89.23
N SER A 27 -30.28 22.47 -90.02
CA SER A 27 -30.25 22.37 -91.50
C SER A 27 -31.70 22.07 -91.92
N GLU A 28 -32.54 22.95 -92.50
CA GLU A 28 -32.39 23.95 -93.57
C GLU A 28 -32.00 23.36 -94.92
N ILE A 29 -32.99 22.86 -95.69
CA ILE A 29 -33.01 22.93 -97.17
C ILE A 29 -34.45 23.18 -97.65
N GLN A 30 -34.55 24.23 -98.46
CA GLN A 30 -35.70 24.86 -99.13
C GLN A 30 -35.98 24.21 -100.51
N PRO A 31 -37.00 24.67 -101.28
CA PRO A 31 -37.77 23.85 -102.22
C PRO A 31 -37.32 23.97 -103.69
N GLU A 32 -37.41 22.87 -104.44
CA GLU A 32 -37.52 22.87 -105.91
C GLU A 32 -39.02 22.71 -106.25
N SER A 33 -39.72 23.68 -106.83
CA SER A 33 -39.53 24.39 -108.10
C SER A 33 -39.86 23.52 -109.33
N THR A 34 -41.03 23.83 -109.91
CA THR A 34 -41.20 24.09 -111.35
C THR A 34 -41.32 22.90 -112.31
N MET A 35 -42.13 23.12 -113.34
CA MET A 35 -42.39 22.29 -114.54
C MET A 35 -43.53 21.29 -114.32
N GLU A 36 -44.59 21.25 -115.14
CA GLU A 36 -44.67 21.38 -116.60
C GLU A 36 -46.15 21.66 -116.93
N SER A 37 -46.56 22.89 -117.24
CA SER A 37 -46.82 23.44 -118.58
C SER A 37 -47.51 22.52 -119.60
N ARG A 38 -48.61 23.05 -120.17
CA ARG A 38 -49.02 22.92 -121.59
C ARG A 38 -49.60 21.55 -122.00
N ASP A 39 -50.60 21.38 -122.88
CA ASP A 39 -51.24 22.13 -123.97
C ASP A 39 -52.62 21.43 -124.20
N ASP A 40 -53.74 22.13 -124.33
CA ASP A 40 -54.42 22.60 -125.56
C ASP A 40 -55.61 21.72 -126.02
N GLU A 41 -56.51 22.39 -126.75
CA GLU A 41 -57.75 21.93 -127.43
C GLU A 41 -58.96 21.68 -126.50
N ILE A 42 -59.82 22.67 -126.21
CA ILE A 42 -60.68 23.50 -127.08
C ILE A 42 -61.50 22.69 -128.09
N GLN A 43 -62.70 22.27 -127.67
CA GLN A 43 -63.89 22.27 -128.53
C GLN A 43 -65.14 22.69 -127.72
N SER A 44 -65.60 23.92 -127.98
CA SER A 44 -67.00 24.38 -127.83
C SER A 44 -67.69 24.23 -129.21
N PRO A 45 -68.97 24.60 -129.45
CA PRO A 45 -70.06 25.02 -128.55
C PRO A 45 -71.43 24.36 -128.90
N THR A 46 -72.45 24.38 -128.02
CA THR A 46 -73.89 24.54 -128.38
C THR A 46 -74.78 24.68 -127.12
N VAL A 47 -75.24 25.92 -126.90
CA VAL A 47 -76.63 26.32 -126.58
C VAL A 47 -77.26 25.87 -125.24
N SER A 48 -77.11 26.74 -124.25
CA SER A 48 -78.20 27.49 -123.60
C SER A 48 -79.37 26.73 -122.96
N LEU A 49 -79.13 25.96 -121.89
CA LEU A 49 -80.15 25.74 -120.82
C LEU A 49 -79.57 25.62 -119.39
N GLU A 50 -78.26 25.76 -119.20
CA GLU A 50 -77.59 25.62 -117.89
C GLU A 50 -77.27 26.95 -117.18
N VAL A 51 -77.69 28.10 -117.68
CA VAL A 51 -77.40 29.39 -117.01
C VAL A 51 -78.15 29.56 -115.67
N GLU A 52 -79.26 28.84 -115.47
CA GLU A 52 -79.89 28.76 -114.14
C GLU A 52 -79.20 27.75 -113.21
N THR A 53 -78.56 26.71 -113.76
CA THR A 53 -77.69 25.84 -112.95
C THR A 53 -76.40 26.54 -112.59
N GLU A 54 -75.80 27.36 -113.47
CA GLU A 54 -74.58 28.14 -113.16
C GLU A 54 -74.80 29.23 -112.10
N LYS A 55 -75.98 29.88 -112.05
CA LYS A 55 -76.28 30.84 -110.97
C LYS A 55 -76.51 30.14 -109.63
N GLU A 56 -77.19 29.00 -109.63
CA GLU A 56 -77.35 28.21 -108.41
C GLU A 56 -76.01 27.57 -107.99
N GLU A 57 -75.17 27.15 -108.94
CA GLU A 57 -73.78 26.71 -108.71
C GLU A 57 -72.90 27.84 -108.18
N LEU A 58 -72.99 29.06 -108.71
CA LEU A 58 -72.25 30.21 -108.19
C LEU A 58 -72.74 30.58 -106.79
N LYS A 59 -74.05 30.54 -106.55
CA LYS A 59 -74.64 30.79 -105.23
C LYS A 59 -74.28 29.68 -104.25
N ASP A 60 -74.21 28.44 -104.69
CA ASP A 60 -73.74 27.31 -103.89
C ASP A 60 -72.22 27.36 -103.71
N SER A 61 -71.46 27.89 -104.67
CA SER A 61 -70.02 28.19 -104.53
C SER A 61 -69.79 29.32 -103.52
N MET A 62 -70.68 30.32 -103.49
CA MET A 62 -70.62 31.43 -102.55
C MET A 62 -71.09 31.01 -101.16
N LYS A 63 -72.12 30.16 -101.06
CA LYS A 63 -72.53 29.52 -99.79
C LYS A 63 -71.43 28.61 -99.26
N THR A 64 -70.85 27.74 -100.08
CA THR A 64 -69.73 26.87 -99.68
C THR A 64 -68.50 27.68 -99.32
N LEU A 65 -68.23 28.80 -99.99
CA LEU A 65 -67.18 29.75 -99.58
C LEU A 65 -67.53 30.41 -98.24
N ALA A 66 -68.77 30.85 -98.04
CA ALA A 66 -69.24 31.45 -96.79
C ALA A 66 -69.22 30.44 -95.62
N GLU A 67 -69.56 29.18 -95.87
CA GLU A 67 -69.46 28.06 -94.93
C GLU A 67 -68.01 27.73 -94.65
N LYS A 68 -67.13 27.67 -95.67
CA LYS A 68 -65.68 27.52 -95.49
C LYS A 68 -65.09 28.68 -94.69
N LEU A 69 -65.52 29.91 -94.94
CA LEU A 69 -65.11 31.09 -94.18
C LEU A 69 -65.65 31.05 -92.75
N SER A 70 -66.89 30.60 -92.54
CA SER A 70 -67.47 30.44 -91.19
C SER A 70 -66.82 29.30 -90.42
N ALA A 71 -66.52 28.18 -91.08
CA ALA A 71 -65.77 27.06 -90.52
C ALA A 71 -64.32 27.46 -90.24
N ALA A 72 -63.68 28.25 -91.12
CA ALA A 72 -62.36 28.80 -90.87
C ALA A 72 -62.39 29.80 -89.70
N LEU A 73 -63.41 30.65 -89.59
CA LEU A 73 -63.58 31.57 -88.48
C LEU A 73 -63.82 30.82 -87.16
N ALA A 74 -64.67 29.79 -87.17
CA ALA A 74 -64.92 28.92 -86.02
C ALA A 74 -63.67 28.12 -85.62
N ASN A 75 -62.86 27.67 -86.59
CA ASN A 75 -61.58 27.02 -86.35
C ASN A 75 -60.55 28.02 -85.80
N VAL A 76 -60.51 29.25 -86.31
CA VAL A 76 -59.65 30.32 -85.78
C VAL A 76 -60.07 30.67 -84.36
N SER A 77 -61.37 30.77 -84.05
CA SER A 77 -61.82 31.01 -82.67
C SER A 77 -61.52 29.83 -81.74
N ALA A 78 -61.67 28.59 -82.20
CA ALA A 78 -61.31 27.41 -81.41
C ALA A 78 -59.80 27.34 -81.14
N LYS A 79 -58.97 27.68 -82.14
CA LYS A 79 -57.51 27.79 -81.97
C LYS A 79 -57.13 28.95 -81.04
N ASP A 80 -57.81 30.09 -81.12
CA ASP A 80 -57.61 31.23 -80.23
C ASP A 80 -57.93 30.86 -78.77
N ASP A 81 -59.02 30.12 -78.54
CA ASP A 81 -59.37 29.63 -77.20
C ASP A 81 -58.39 28.58 -76.67
N LEU A 82 -57.87 27.70 -77.55
CA LEU A 82 -56.81 26.77 -77.20
C LEU A 82 -55.52 27.51 -76.83
N VAL A 83 -55.14 28.56 -77.58
CA VAL A 83 -54.01 29.43 -77.25
C VAL A 83 -54.21 30.10 -75.89
N LYS A 84 -55.41 30.61 -75.58
CA LYS A 84 -55.71 31.16 -74.24
C LYS A 84 -55.57 30.12 -73.13
N GLN A 85 -55.99 28.87 -73.36
CA GLN A 85 -55.80 27.78 -72.39
C GLN A 85 -54.31 27.47 -72.21
N HIS A 86 -53.53 27.40 -73.29
CA HIS A 86 -52.07 27.21 -73.20
C HIS A 86 -51.39 28.34 -72.45
N VAL A 87 -51.79 29.60 -72.68
CA VAL A 87 -51.28 30.75 -71.92
C VAL A 87 -51.59 30.58 -70.43
N LYS A 88 -52.82 30.22 -70.06
CA LYS A 88 -53.17 29.96 -68.65
C LYS A 88 -52.38 28.82 -68.03
N VAL A 89 -52.24 27.69 -68.72
CA VAL A 89 -51.44 26.56 -68.24
C VAL A 89 -49.97 26.97 -68.06
N ALA A 90 -49.44 27.79 -68.96
CA ALA A 90 -48.09 28.33 -68.83
C ALA A 90 -47.96 29.31 -67.65
N GLU A 91 -48.94 30.21 -67.45
CA GLU A 91 -48.98 31.13 -66.31
C GLU A 91 -49.10 30.38 -64.97
N GLU A 92 -49.95 29.36 -64.88
CA GLU A 92 -50.07 28.51 -63.68
C GLU A 92 -48.79 27.70 -63.41
N ALA A 93 -48.14 27.20 -64.46
CA ALA A 93 -46.84 26.55 -64.34
C ALA A 93 -45.79 27.55 -63.84
N VAL A 94 -45.66 28.72 -64.45
CA VAL A 94 -44.73 29.77 -64.02
C VAL A 94 -45.00 30.18 -62.57
N ALA A 95 -46.26 30.39 -62.18
CA ALA A 95 -46.64 30.70 -60.80
C ALA A 95 -46.27 29.57 -59.82
N GLY A 96 -46.40 28.31 -60.23
CA GLY A 96 -45.95 27.15 -59.45
C GLY A 96 -44.44 27.10 -59.29
N TRP A 97 -43.69 27.44 -60.35
CA TRP A 97 -42.23 27.52 -60.33
C TRP A 97 -41.74 28.69 -59.47
N GLU A 98 -42.35 29.87 -59.61
CA GLU A 98 -42.07 31.04 -58.77
C GLU A 98 -42.35 30.73 -57.29
N LYS A 99 -43.43 30.00 -56.99
CA LYS A 99 -43.72 29.55 -55.63
C LYS A 99 -42.66 28.59 -55.11
N ALA A 100 -42.26 27.59 -55.90
CA ALA A 100 -41.22 26.65 -55.52
C ALA A 100 -39.85 27.35 -55.33
N GLU A 101 -39.53 28.33 -56.18
CA GLU A 101 -38.33 29.16 -56.05
C GLU A 101 -38.34 29.97 -54.75
N ASN A 102 -39.47 30.59 -54.41
CA ASN A 102 -39.63 31.31 -53.14
C ASN A 102 -39.48 30.38 -51.92
N GLU A 103 -40.04 29.17 -51.96
CA GLU A 103 -39.87 28.17 -50.89
C GLU A 103 -38.40 27.72 -50.76
N VAL A 104 -37.69 27.55 -51.87
CA VAL A 104 -36.25 27.25 -51.88
C VAL A 104 -35.43 28.39 -51.27
N VAL A 105 -35.77 29.64 -51.57
CA VAL A 105 -35.14 30.83 -50.96
C VAL A 105 -35.37 30.85 -49.44
N GLU A 106 -36.61 30.64 -48.98
CA GLU A 106 -36.91 30.59 -47.54
C GLU A 106 -36.15 29.45 -46.82
N LEU A 107 -36.07 28.27 -47.43
CA LEU A 107 -35.34 27.15 -46.85
C LEU A 107 -33.83 27.43 -46.79
N LYS A 108 -33.29 28.12 -47.81
CA LYS A 108 -31.90 28.55 -47.83
C LYS A 108 -31.59 29.56 -46.74
N GLU A 109 -32.45 30.56 -46.54
CA GLU A 109 -32.33 31.53 -45.44
C GLU A 109 -32.40 30.85 -44.06
N LYS A 110 -33.30 29.87 -43.89
CA LYS A 110 -33.41 29.08 -42.65
C LYS A 110 -32.15 28.23 -42.40
N LEU A 111 -31.57 27.66 -43.46
CA LEU A 111 -30.32 26.89 -43.38
C LEU A 111 -29.14 27.78 -43.01
N GLU A 112 -28.98 28.93 -43.68
CA GLU A 112 -27.94 29.92 -43.37
C GLU A 112 -28.06 30.42 -41.93
N ALA A 113 -29.27 30.73 -41.47
CA ALA A 113 -29.53 31.14 -40.09
C ALA A 113 -29.28 30.01 -39.06
N ALA A 114 -29.32 28.74 -39.45
CA ALA A 114 -28.96 27.62 -38.60
C ALA A 114 -27.43 27.42 -38.57
N ASP A 115 -26.77 27.56 -39.71
CA ASP A 115 -25.30 27.51 -39.82
C ASP A 115 -24.63 28.61 -39.00
N ASP A 116 -25.17 29.83 -39.02
CA ASP A 116 -24.69 30.93 -38.16
C ASP A 116 -24.83 30.61 -36.67
N LYS A 117 -25.95 29.99 -36.26
CA LYS A 117 -26.14 29.54 -34.87
C LYS A 117 -25.15 28.44 -34.50
N ASN A 118 -24.89 27.49 -35.40
CA ASN A 118 -23.90 26.44 -35.19
C ASN A 118 -22.49 27.03 -35.01
N ARG A 119 -22.09 28.00 -35.84
CA ARG A 119 -20.81 28.73 -35.69
C ARG A 119 -20.68 29.40 -34.32
N VAL A 120 -21.72 30.10 -33.87
CA VAL A 120 -21.73 30.74 -32.53
C VAL A 120 -21.62 29.70 -31.41
N LEU A 121 -22.28 28.55 -31.54
CA LEU A 121 -22.18 27.47 -30.55
C LEU A 121 -20.79 26.82 -30.56
N GLU A 122 -20.18 26.63 -31.73
CA GLU A 122 -18.80 26.13 -31.88
C GLU A 122 -17.78 27.07 -31.24
N ASP A 123 -17.93 28.38 -31.43
CA ASP A 123 -17.12 29.41 -30.77
C ASP A 123 -17.30 29.36 -29.24
N ARG A 124 -18.55 29.25 -28.76
CA ARG A 124 -18.84 29.12 -27.32
C ARG A 124 -18.20 27.86 -26.74
N VAL A 125 -18.29 26.73 -27.42
CA VAL A 125 -17.66 25.46 -27.01
C VAL A 125 -16.14 25.63 -26.96
N SER A 126 -15.55 26.28 -27.95
CA SER A 126 -14.11 26.57 -27.98
C SER A 126 -13.66 27.47 -26.82
N HIS A 127 -14.45 28.50 -26.48
CA HIS A 127 -14.20 29.34 -25.32
C HIS A 127 -14.33 28.57 -23.99
N LEU A 128 -15.36 27.74 -23.85
CA LEU A 128 -15.55 26.91 -22.66
C LEU A 128 -14.43 25.86 -22.51
N ASP A 129 -13.99 25.24 -23.60
CA ASP A 129 -12.86 24.31 -23.61
C ASP A 129 -11.54 25.02 -23.22
N GLY A 130 -11.31 26.24 -23.73
CA GLY A 130 -10.18 27.08 -23.32
C GLY A 130 -10.22 27.42 -21.82
N ALA A 131 -11.37 27.84 -21.30
CA ALA A 131 -11.56 28.15 -19.89
C ALA A 131 -11.37 26.90 -19.00
N LEU A 132 -11.92 25.75 -19.41
CA LEU A 132 -11.75 24.49 -18.68
C LEU A 132 -10.29 24.06 -18.62
N LYS A 133 -9.56 24.15 -19.73
CA LYS A 133 -8.11 23.86 -19.77
C LYS A 133 -7.34 24.75 -18.80
N GLU A 134 -7.67 26.04 -18.74
CA GLU A 134 -7.05 26.98 -17.81
C GLU A 134 -7.40 26.66 -16.34
N CYS A 135 -8.66 26.38 -16.02
CA CYS A 135 -9.06 25.93 -14.68
C CYS A 135 -8.33 24.64 -14.26
N VAL A 136 -8.21 23.65 -15.15
CA VAL A 136 -7.46 22.41 -14.89
C VAL A 136 -5.97 22.69 -14.69
N ARG A 137 -5.38 23.62 -15.45
CA ARG A 137 -3.98 24.04 -15.29
C ARG A 137 -3.76 24.69 -13.92
N GLN A 138 -4.65 25.59 -13.49
CA GLN A 138 -4.59 26.24 -12.19
C GLN A 138 -4.74 25.24 -11.03
N LEU A 139 -5.68 24.28 -11.14
CA LEU A 139 -5.82 23.22 -10.14
C LEU A 139 -4.56 22.37 -10.00
N ARG A 140 -3.94 22.00 -11.13
CA ARG A 140 -2.67 21.25 -11.11
C ARG A 140 -1.55 22.05 -10.47
N GLN A 141 -1.40 23.31 -10.86
CA GLN A 141 -0.40 24.21 -10.29
C GLN A 141 -0.60 24.38 -8.77
N ALA A 142 -1.82 24.66 -8.32
CA ALA A 142 -2.12 24.82 -6.89
C ALA A 142 -1.85 23.53 -6.11
N ARG A 143 -2.18 22.37 -6.68
CA ARG A 143 -1.85 21.05 -6.10
C ARG A 143 -0.34 20.86 -5.99
N ASP A 144 0.42 21.15 -7.04
CA ASP A 144 1.88 21.02 -7.06
C ASP A 144 2.54 21.94 -6.02
N GLU A 145 2.08 23.19 -5.93
CA GLU A 145 2.56 24.15 -4.93
C GLU A 145 2.24 23.70 -3.50
N GLN A 146 1.03 23.17 -3.26
CA GLN A 146 0.66 22.66 -1.94
C GLN A 146 1.48 21.43 -1.57
N GLU A 147 1.70 20.52 -2.51
CA GLU A 147 2.56 19.34 -2.33
C GLU A 147 3.99 19.77 -1.99
N GLN A 148 4.54 20.77 -2.69
CA GLN A 148 5.87 21.30 -2.39
C GLN A 148 5.93 21.89 -0.98
N ARG A 149 4.94 22.70 -0.56
CA ARG A 149 4.87 23.27 0.80
C ARG A 149 4.82 22.18 1.87
N ILE A 150 4.08 21.10 1.63
CA ILE A 150 4.01 19.96 2.55
C ILE A 150 5.36 19.25 2.63
N GLN A 151 6.00 18.99 1.49
CA GLN A 151 7.32 18.35 1.46
C GLN A 151 8.37 19.18 2.20
N ASP A 152 8.41 20.49 1.97
CA ASP A 152 9.34 21.40 2.65
C ASP A 152 9.11 21.39 4.18
N ALA A 153 7.85 21.49 4.62
CA ALA A 153 7.49 21.44 6.05
C ALA A 153 7.84 20.09 6.71
N VAL A 154 7.67 18.97 5.99
CA VAL A 154 8.06 17.64 6.46
C VAL A 154 9.58 17.54 6.61
N ILE A 155 10.34 18.07 5.65
CA ILE A 155 11.81 18.08 5.70
C ILE A 155 12.31 18.90 6.89
N GLU A 156 11.79 20.12 7.07
CA GLU A 156 12.15 21.01 8.19
C GLU A 156 11.86 20.33 9.54
N ARG A 157 10.62 19.84 9.73
CA ARG A 157 10.24 19.16 10.96
C ARG A 157 11.06 17.90 11.22
N THR A 158 11.45 17.18 10.17
CA THR A 158 12.33 16.01 10.31
C THR A 158 13.72 16.42 10.79
N GLN A 159 14.28 17.52 10.26
CA GLN A 159 15.58 18.05 10.68
C GLN A 159 15.55 18.58 12.13
N GLU A 160 14.47 19.25 12.53
CA GLU A 160 14.26 19.68 13.93
C GLU A 160 14.21 18.49 14.89
N LEU A 161 13.46 17.44 14.56
CA LEU A 161 13.38 16.22 15.36
C LEU A 161 14.72 15.49 15.42
N GLN A 162 15.48 15.45 14.33
CA GLN A 162 16.83 14.89 14.32
C GLN A 162 17.78 15.70 15.21
N SER A 163 17.72 17.02 15.16
CA SER A 163 18.55 17.90 15.99
C SER A 163 18.21 17.73 17.48
N SER A 164 16.91 17.70 17.82
CA SER A 164 16.44 17.41 19.18
C SER A 164 16.88 16.02 19.65
N ARG A 165 16.75 15.00 18.80
CA ARG A 165 17.23 13.64 19.08
C ARG A 165 18.74 13.62 19.37
N THR A 166 19.57 14.25 18.55
CA THR A 166 21.02 14.28 18.79
C THR A 166 21.39 15.04 20.07
N SER A 167 20.64 16.10 20.42
CA SER A 167 20.82 16.82 21.70
C SER A 167 20.50 15.94 22.90
N LEU A 168 19.39 15.20 22.86
CA LEU A 168 19.02 14.25 23.91
C LEU A 168 19.98 13.06 23.99
N GLU A 169 20.42 12.52 22.85
CA GLU A 169 21.44 11.47 22.79
C GLU A 169 22.76 11.93 23.44
N ASN A 170 23.18 13.18 23.20
CA ASN A 170 24.36 13.76 23.84
C ASN A 170 24.17 13.94 25.36
N GLN A 171 22.99 14.39 25.82
CA GLN A 171 22.69 14.50 27.25
C GLN A 171 22.67 13.13 27.95
N ILE A 172 22.12 12.10 27.29
CA ILE A 172 22.13 10.72 27.79
C ILE A 172 23.58 10.21 27.87
N PHE A 173 24.39 10.47 26.85
CA PHE A 173 25.81 10.10 26.87
C PHE A 173 26.56 10.79 28.01
N GLU A 174 26.39 12.10 28.19
CA GLU A 174 27.05 12.86 29.26
C GLU A 174 26.61 12.42 30.66
N THR A 175 25.33 12.10 30.85
CA THR A 175 24.83 11.58 32.13
C THR A 175 25.33 10.15 32.39
N ALA A 176 25.41 9.31 31.36
CA ALA A 176 25.98 7.98 31.45
C ALA A 176 27.47 8.04 31.83
N THR A 177 28.27 8.92 31.23
CA THR A 177 29.69 9.08 31.58
C THR A 177 29.87 9.57 33.01
N LYS A 178 29.09 10.56 33.45
CA LYS A 178 29.11 11.04 34.85
C LYS A 178 28.72 9.95 35.84
N SER A 179 27.72 9.13 35.49
CA SER A 179 27.31 7.98 36.31
C SER A 179 28.43 6.94 36.41
N GLU A 180 29.16 6.68 35.32
CA GLU A 180 30.30 5.77 35.31
C GLU A 180 31.47 6.30 36.14
N GLU A 181 31.80 7.59 36.02
CA GLU A 181 32.82 8.26 36.86
C GLU A 181 32.49 8.20 38.35
N LEU A 182 31.24 8.49 38.73
CA LEU A 182 30.78 8.38 40.12
C LEU A 182 30.81 6.93 40.62
N SER A 183 30.48 5.96 39.77
CA SER A 183 30.56 4.54 40.10
C SER A 183 32.01 4.10 40.36
N GLN A 184 32.95 4.51 39.51
CA GLN A 184 34.38 4.25 39.70
C GLN A 184 34.93 4.93 40.96
N MET A 185 34.50 6.17 41.25
CA MET A 185 34.88 6.87 42.47
C MET A 185 34.35 6.17 43.73
N ALA A 186 33.09 5.72 43.71
CA ALA A 186 32.50 4.94 44.79
C ALA A 186 33.23 3.60 45.00
N GLU A 187 33.63 2.92 43.93
CA GLU A 187 34.43 1.69 44.01
C GLU A 187 35.82 1.94 44.60
N SER A 188 36.49 3.03 44.22
CA SER A 188 37.78 3.43 44.78
C SER A 188 37.67 3.71 46.28
N VAL A 189 36.68 4.51 46.71
CA VAL A 189 36.43 4.82 48.12
C VAL A 189 36.06 3.55 48.90
N ALA A 190 35.29 2.63 48.31
CA ALA A 190 34.96 1.36 48.95
C ALA A 190 36.21 0.48 49.17
N LYS A 191 37.11 0.40 48.17
CA LYS A 191 38.40 -0.31 48.28
C LYS A 191 39.27 0.30 49.38
N GLU A 192 39.36 1.63 49.42
CA GLU A 192 40.08 2.34 50.49
C GLU A 192 39.47 2.06 51.87
N ASN A 193 38.14 2.03 51.99
CA ASN A 193 37.47 1.73 53.26
C ASN A 193 37.78 0.31 53.76
N VAL A 194 37.83 -0.68 52.86
CA VAL A 194 38.26 -2.05 53.19
C VAL A 194 39.71 -2.06 53.66
N MET A 195 40.61 -1.38 52.95
CA MET A 195 42.02 -1.27 53.33
C MET A 195 42.20 -0.63 54.71
N LEU A 196 41.50 0.47 55.00
CA LEU A 196 41.56 1.16 56.28
C LEU A 196 40.98 0.32 57.42
N ARG A 197 39.92 -0.46 57.18
CA ARG A 197 39.38 -1.40 58.18
C ARG A 197 40.38 -2.51 58.49
N HIS A 198 41.07 -3.04 57.48
CA HIS A 198 42.10 -4.05 57.68
C HIS A 198 43.30 -3.49 58.47
N GLU A 199 43.78 -2.30 58.14
CA GLU A 199 44.84 -1.62 58.90
C GLU A 199 44.40 -1.35 60.35
N LEU A 200 43.17 -0.87 60.56
CA LEU A 200 42.65 -0.63 61.91
C LEU A 200 42.61 -1.91 62.75
N LEU A 201 42.11 -3.02 62.19
CA LEU A 201 42.08 -4.31 62.88
C LEU A 201 43.48 -4.80 63.22
N ALA A 202 44.43 -4.70 62.28
CA ALA A 202 45.81 -5.07 62.53
C ALA A 202 46.43 -4.24 63.68
N ARG A 203 46.15 -2.94 63.75
CA ARG A 203 46.58 -2.07 64.86
C ARG A 203 45.91 -2.44 66.18
N CYS A 204 44.63 -2.81 66.17
CA CYS A 204 43.94 -3.28 67.37
C CYS A 204 44.56 -4.57 67.91
N GLU A 205 44.82 -5.55 67.05
CA GLU A 205 45.51 -6.80 67.42
C GLU A 205 46.91 -6.53 67.96
N GLU A 206 47.65 -5.61 67.33
CA GLU A 206 48.99 -5.20 67.79
C GLU A 206 48.96 -4.57 69.19
N LEU A 207 47.95 -3.74 69.48
CA LEU A 207 47.76 -3.14 70.81
C LEU A 207 47.31 -4.16 71.85
N GLU A 208 46.49 -5.14 71.48
CA GLU A 208 46.07 -6.24 72.36
C GLU A 208 47.27 -7.09 72.77
N ILE A 209 48.12 -7.48 71.81
CA ILE A 209 49.37 -8.21 72.07
C ILE A 209 50.27 -7.41 73.01
N ARG A 210 50.50 -6.12 72.74
CA ARG A 210 51.31 -5.27 73.63
C ARG A 210 50.73 -5.16 75.04
N THR A 211 49.41 -5.17 75.17
CA THR A 211 48.74 -5.13 76.47
C THR A 211 49.00 -6.42 77.25
N ILE A 212 48.83 -7.58 76.60
CA ILE A 212 49.12 -8.89 77.18
C ILE A 212 50.60 -9.00 77.57
N GLU A 213 51.52 -8.57 76.71
CA GLU A 213 52.96 -8.55 76.99
C GLU A 213 53.29 -7.66 78.21
N ARG A 214 52.69 -6.47 78.29
CA ARG A 214 52.85 -5.57 79.44
C ARG A 214 52.34 -6.21 80.72
N ASP A 215 51.18 -6.87 80.69
CA ASP A 215 50.59 -7.52 81.86
C ASP A 215 51.41 -8.74 82.32
N LEU A 216 51.89 -9.57 81.38
CA LEU A 216 52.80 -10.67 81.68
C LEU A 216 54.14 -10.17 82.24
N SER A 217 54.69 -9.10 81.69
CA SER A 217 55.90 -8.44 82.21
C SER A 217 55.68 -7.88 83.61
N THR A 218 54.50 -7.31 83.87
CA THR A 218 54.13 -6.77 85.19
C THR A 218 54.01 -7.91 86.19
N GLN A 219 53.32 -9.01 85.85
CA GLN A 219 53.23 -10.21 86.68
C GLN A 219 54.59 -10.86 86.93
N ALA A 220 55.47 -10.92 85.93
CA ALA A 220 56.83 -11.43 86.08
C ALA A 220 57.64 -10.55 87.05
N ALA A 221 57.52 -9.23 86.95
CA ALA A 221 58.16 -8.30 87.88
C ALA A 221 57.61 -8.43 89.31
N GLU A 222 56.29 -8.57 89.47
CA GLU A 222 55.64 -8.78 90.77
C GLU A 222 56.06 -10.11 91.42
N THR A 223 56.10 -11.20 90.66
CA THR A 223 56.51 -12.51 91.15
C THR A 223 58.00 -12.53 91.51
N ALA A 224 58.86 -11.92 90.69
CA ALA A 224 60.28 -11.73 91.01
C ALA A 224 60.47 -10.91 92.29
N SER A 225 59.73 -9.81 92.45
CA SER A 225 59.74 -8.98 93.66
C SER A 225 59.30 -9.78 94.89
N LYS A 226 58.23 -10.58 94.78
CA LYS A 226 57.74 -11.44 95.85
C LYS A 226 58.75 -12.53 96.23
N GLN A 227 59.37 -13.19 95.25
CA GLN A 227 60.43 -14.17 95.48
C GLN A 227 61.64 -13.53 96.15
N GLN A 228 62.04 -12.34 95.71
CA GLN A 228 63.16 -11.61 96.29
C GLN A 228 62.87 -11.23 97.74
N LEU A 229 61.67 -10.73 98.05
CA LEU A 229 61.22 -10.46 99.41
C LEU A 229 61.26 -11.71 100.30
N ASP A 230 60.82 -12.87 99.81
CA ASP A 230 60.86 -14.12 100.59
C ASP A 230 62.29 -14.69 100.74
N SER A 231 63.14 -14.53 99.72
CA SER A 231 64.56 -14.87 99.81
C SER A 231 65.28 -13.98 100.84
N ILE A 232 64.99 -12.68 100.87
CA ILE A 232 65.50 -11.73 101.88
C ILE A 232 65.05 -12.16 103.28
N LYS A 233 63.78 -12.53 103.47
CA LYS A 233 63.29 -13.04 104.77
C LYS A 233 64.01 -14.32 105.18
N LYS A 234 64.26 -15.25 104.26
CA LYS A 234 64.99 -16.50 104.53
C LYS A 234 66.46 -16.23 104.87
N VAL A 235 67.13 -15.35 104.11
CA VAL A 235 68.51 -14.92 104.41
C VAL A 235 68.56 -14.24 105.77
N ALA A 236 67.64 -13.32 106.08
CA ALA A 236 67.58 -12.69 107.41
C ALA A 236 67.39 -13.71 108.54
N LYS A 237 66.59 -14.76 108.32
CA LYS A 237 66.40 -15.86 109.28
C LYS A 237 67.64 -16.72 109.41
N LEU A 238 68.26 -17.12 108.31
CA LEU A 238 69.51 -17.87 108.30
C LEU A 238 70.65 -17.04 108.90
N GLU A 239 70.70 -15.73 108.68
CA GLU A 239 71.65 -14.83 109.33
C GLU A 239 71.41 -14.76 110.83
N ALA A 240 70.15 -14.73 111.28
CA ALA A 240 69.82 -14.80 112.70
C ALA A 240 70.20 -16.17 113.31
N GLU A 241 70.01 -17.26 112.58
CA GLU A 241 70.43 -18.61 112.99
C GLU A 241 71.96 -18.76 112.94
N CYS A 242 72.65 -18.25 111.93
CA CYS A 242 74.12 -18.21 111.85
C CYS A 242 74.70 -17.29 112.92
N ARG A 243 74.02 -16.20 113.30
CA ARG A 243 74.37 -15.40 114.48
C ARG A 243 74.20 -16.24 115.75
N LYS A 244 73.10 -16.98 115.91
CA LYS A 244 72.91 -17.92 117.03
C LYS A 244 73.96 -19.03 117.06
N PHE A 245 74.26 -19.68 115.93
CA PHE A 245 75.29 -20.69 115.82
C PHE A 245 76.68 -20.12 116.04
N ARG A 246 76.98 -18.89 115.61
CA ARG A 246 78.22 -18.22 115.99
C ARG A 246 78.28 -17.95 117.49
N MET A 247 77.19 -17.51 118.11
CA MET A 247 77.11 -17.32 119.56
C MET A 247 77.25 -18.64 120.33
N LEU A 248 76.61 -19.71 119.85
CA LEU A 248 76.67 -21.05 120.42
C LEU A 248 78.01 -21.72 120.17
N ALA A 249 78.59 -21.61 118.98
CA ALA A 249 79.93 -22.07 118.67
C ALA A 249 80.98 -21.28 119.46
N LYS A 250 80.76 -19.99 119.75
CA LYS A 250 81.57 -19.23 120.71
C LYS A 250 81.36 -19.69 122.16
N SER A 251 80.26 -20.39 122.45
CA SER A 251 79.99 -20.98 123.77
C SER A 251 80.47 -22.44 123.90
N SER A 252 80.50 -23.21 122.81
CA SER A 252 80.88 -24.63 122.81
C SER A 252 82.32 -24.86 122.33
N ALA A 253 82.82 -24.05 121.40
CA ALA A 253 84.24 -23.97 121.10
C ALA A 253 84.83 -22.85 121.96
N SER A 254 85.68 -23.25 122.90
CA SER A 254 86.40 -22.38 123.83
C SER A 254 85.59 -21.95 125.06
N PHE A 255 85.45 -22.91 125.98
CA PHE A 255 85.95 -22.63 127.31
C PHE A 255 87.42 -22.19 127.15
N ASN A 256 87.68 -20.97 127.59
CA ASN A 256 88.98 -20.33 127.71
C ASN A 256 89.54 -19.55 126.50
N ASP A 257 89.80 -18.29 126.83
CA ASP A 257 90.81 -17.33 126.37
C ASP A 257 90.70 -16.67 124.99
N HIS A 258 89.94 -15.58 125.04
CA HIS A 258 90.44 -14.21 124.89
C HIS A 258 91.08 -13.75 123.56
N ARG A 259 90.36 -12.77 122.99
CA ARG A 259 90.90 -11.55 122.38
C ARG A 259 91.54 -11.71 120.99
N SER A 260 90.65 -11.92 120.02
CA SER A 260 90.67 -11.24 118.71
C SER A 260 89.34 -10.47 118.64
N THR A 261 89.25 -9.25 118.10
CA THR A 261 89.65 -8.87 116.74
C THR A 261 89.60 -7.35 116.65
N ASP A 262 90.64 -6.79 116.06
CA ASP A 262 90.66 -5.46 115.48
C ASP A 262 89.86 -5.41 114.17
N SER A 263 89.69 -4.18 113.68
CA SER A 263 89.41 -3.77 112.29
C SER A 263 87.95 -3.63 111.86
N HIS A 264 87.51 -2.37 111.71
CA HIS A 264 87.05 -1.70 110.47
C HIS A 264 86.50 -0.31 110.89
N SER A 265 87.19 0.81 110.65
CA SER A 265 87.25 1.60 109.40
C SER A 265 85.84 2.00 108.94
N ASP A 266 85.35 3.19 109.31
CA ASP A 266 85.52 4.51 108.65
C ASP A 266 84.67 4.68 107.38
N GLY A 267 83.95 5.80 107.32
CA GLY A 267 83.19 6.27 106.15
C GLY A 267 81.67 6.23 106.31
N GLY A 268 81.07 7.31 106.82
CA GLY A 268 79.62 7.49 106.83
C GLY A 268 79.25 8.94 107.14
N GLU A 269 79.06 9.73 106.08
CA GLU A 269 78.74 11.14 106.12
C GLU A 269 77.39 11.45 106.77
N ARG A 270 77.36 12.65 107.32
CA ARG A 270 76.32 13.33 108.07
C ARG A 270 75.20 13.78 107.13
N MET A 271 74.16 12.96 106.94
CA MET A 271 72.87 13.41 106.39
C MET A 271 71.84 13.44 107.52
N ASP A 272 71.62 14.64 108.05
CA ASP A 272 70.47 14.96 108.88
C ASP A 272 69.25 15.04 107.95
N VAL A 273 68.55 13.91 107.80
CA VAL A 273 67.31 13.81 107.07
C VAL A 273 66.21 14.42 107.93
N SER A 274 65.83 15.63 107.54
CA SER A 274 64.51 16.19 107.78
C SER A 274 63.46 15.22 107.25
N CYS A 275 62.80 14.48 108.15
CA CYS A 275 61.49 13.87 107.97
C CYS A 275 60.82 13.80 109.35
N SER A 276 60.12 14.88 109.66
CA SER A 276 59.00 14.90 110.59
C SER A 276 58.01 13.82 110.17
N ASP A 277 57.89 12.75 110.96
CA ASP A 277 56.65 11.99 111.18
C ASP A 277 56.84 11.05 112.37
N SER A 278 56.96 11.67 113.55
CA SER A 278 57.02 10.99 114.84
C SER A 278 55.62 10.77 115.41
N TRP A 279 54.75 10.07 114.68
CA TRP A 279 53.54 9.46 115.27
C TRP A 279 53.70 7.94 115.20
N ALA A 280 54.38 7.37 116.20
CA ALA A 280 54.20 6.00 116.74
C ALA A 280 55.51 5.46 117.33
N SER A 281 55.94 6.01 118.46
CA SER A 281 56.56 5.18 119.49
C SER A 281 55.49 4.84 120.52
N SER A 282 54.72 3.79 120.25
CA SER A 282 54.10 2.99 121.29
C SER A 282 55.17 2.02 121.81
N THR A 283 55.90 2.43 122.85
CA THR A 283 56.67 1.49 123.66
C THR A 283 55.74 0.85 124.67
N LEU A 284 55.25 -0.30 124.24
CA LEU A 284 54.78 -1.42 125.03
C LEU A 284 55.88 -1.84 126.03
N ILE A 285 55.62 -1.79 127.33
CA ILE A 285 56.15 -2.73 128.34
C ILE A 285 55.10 -2.85 129.45
N GLU A 286 54.20 -3.79 129.19
CA GLU A 286 53.48 -4.59 130.16
C GLU A 286 54.24 -5.92 130.28
N LYS A 287 54.25 -6.53 131.47
CA LYS A 287 54.70 -7.90 131.83
C LYS A 287 56.12 -8.06 132.41
N ARG A 288 56.15 -8.19 133.75
CA ARG A 288 56.54 -9.39 134.53
C ARG A 288 55.77 -9.31 135.86
N SER A 289 54.78 -10.18 136.07
CA SER A 289 54.89 -11.53 136.64
C SER A 289 54.70 -11.53 138.17
N LEU A 290 53.55 -12.04 138.59
CA LEU A 290 53.34 -12.90 139.77
C LEU A 290 53.85 -12.40 141.15
N GLN A 291 52.86 -11.99 141.95
CA GLN A 291 52.60 -12.49 143.31
C GLN A 291 53.58 -12.15 144.44
N GLY A 292 53.20 -11.14 145.23
CA GLY A 292 53.76 -10.84 146.54
C GLY A 292 53.40 -9.42 146.97
N THR A 293 52.34 -9.27 147.75
CA THR A 293 51.83 -8.00 148.27
C THR A 293 52.82 -7.33 149.22
N SER A 294 53.35 -6.18 148.86
CA SER A 294 53.73 -5.09 149.76
C SER A 294 53.77 -3.82 148.90
N SER A 295 53.04 -2.79 149.31
CA SER A 295 52.91 -1.50 148.66
C SER A 295 54.26 -0.95 148.17
N SER A 296 54.43 -0.80 146.85
CA SER A 296 55.60 -0.14 146.27
C SER A 296 55.53 1.36 146.55
N ILE A 297 56.37 1.76 147.49
CA ILE A 297 56.77 3.10 147.86
C ILE A 297 57.63 3.64 146.70
N GLU A 298 57.03 4.47 145.84
CA GLU A 298 57.76 5.25 144.83
C GLU A 298 57.71 6.71 145.27
N LEU A 299 58.91 7.25 145.51
CA LEU A 299 59.22 8.36 146.39
C LEU A 299 58.76 9.69 145.79
N ASP A 300 57.63 10.22 146.26
CA ASP A 300 57.21 11.59 145.95
C ASP A 300 58.22 12.55 146.57
N LEU A 301 58.95 13.28 145.71
CA LEU A 301 60.01 14.20 146.11
C LEU A 301 59.48 15.28 147.08
N MET A 302 58.20 15.66 147.00
CA MET A 302 57.56 16.60 147.93
C MET A 302 57.24 15.99 149.31
N GLY A 303 57.25 14.66 149.44
CA GLY A 303 57.06 13.96 150.71
C GLY A 303 58.29 13.97 151.62
N ASP A 304 59.48 13.71 151.06
CA ASP A 304 60.73 13.67 151.82
C ASP A 304 61.11 15.05 152.40
N PHE A 305 60.82 16.14 151.68
CA PHE A 305 61.08 17.50 152.19
C PHE A 305 60.14 17.89 153.34
N LEU A 306 58.85 17.54 153.24
CA LEU A 306 57.89 17.77 154.32
C LEU A 306 58.25 16.94 155.57
N GLU A 307 58.79 15.72 155.39
CA GLU A 307 59.24 14.88 156.50
C GLU A 307 60.56 15.37 157.12
N MET A 308 61.51 15.87 156.33
CA MET A 308 62.76 16.46 156.83
C MET A 308 62.53 17.74 157.65
N GLU A 309 61.63 18.62 157.21
CA GLU A 309 61.28 19.83 157.95
C GLU A 309 60.59 19.49 159.29
N ARG A 310 59.80 18.41 159.32
CA ARG A 310 59.18 17.92 160.56
C ARG A 310 60.18 17.26 161.51
N LEU A 311 61.17 16.53 161.00
CA LEU A 311 62.21 15.91 161.83
C LEU A 311 63.15 16.97 162.44
N VAL A 312 63.38 18.09 161.74
CA VAL A 312 64.14 19.23 162.29
C VAL A 312 63.31 20.02 163.31
N ALA A 313 61.98 20.01 163.21
CA ALA A 313 61.08 20.70 164.13
C ALA A 313 60.71 19.91 165.41
N LEU A 314 61.26 18.70 165.64
CA LEU A 314 61.17 18.04 166.93
C LEU A 314 62.29 18.55 167.85
N PRO A 315 61.98 19.27 168.95
CA PRO A 315 62.95 19.47 170.02
C PRO A 315 63.24 18.11 170.64
N GLU A 316 64.50 17.68 170.58
CA GLU A 316 65.02 16.66 171.48
C GLU A 316 64.75 17.12 172.92
N THR A 317 63.86 16.42 173.60
CA THR A 317 63.75 16.36 175.05
C THR A 317 64.74 15.30 175.56
N PRO A 318 65.13 15.22 176.85
CA PRO A 318 64.69 16.02 177.99
C PRO A 318 65.81 16.49 178.96
N ASP A 319 65.49 17.56 179.70
CA ASP A 319 65.79 17.81 181.11
C ASP A 319 67.25 17.88 181.62
N GLY A 320 67.66 19.12 181.92
CA GLY A 320 68.87 19.43 182.69
C GLY A 320 68.62 20.52 183.74
N ASN A 321 67.73 20.29 184.72
CA ASN A 321 67.56 21.16 185.89
C ASN A 321 67.10 20.36 187.12
N GLY A 322 67.95 20.34 188.16
CA GLY A 322 67.73 19.68 189.47
C GLY A 322 68.93 18.80 189.88
N LYS A 323 70.09 19.36 190.30
CA LYS A 323 70.46 19.68 191.71
C LYS A 323 70.16 18.51 192.69
N SER A 324 71.11 17.62 192.98
CA SER A 324 72.11 17.69 194.08
C SER A 324 71.53 17.75 195.51
N GLY A 325 71.54 16.61 196.22
CA GLY A 325 72.04 16.59 197.62
C GLY A 325 73.58 16.70 197.64
N PRO A 326 74.30 16.57 198.78
CA PRO A 326 73.91 15.93 200.04
C PRO A 326 74.38 16.64 201.34
N GLU A 327 74.20 15.96 202.49
CA GLU A 327 74.89 16.13 203.81
C GLU A 327 74.65 17.42 204.63
N SER A 328 74.64 17.51 205.97
CA SER A 328 74.40 16.67 207.18
C SER A 328 75.25 17.29 208.32
N VAL A 329 74.78 17.15 209.58
CA VAL A 329 75.54 17.24 210.85
C VAL A 329 75.58 18.61 211.60
N THR A 330 74.75 18.68 212.65
CA THR A 330 74.97 19.10 214.06
C THR A 330 76.30 19.79 214.43
N GLU A 331 76.33 20.98 215.04
CA GLU A 331 76.02 21.35 216.45
C GLU A 331 77.33 21.74 217.19
N GLU A 332 77.21 22.62 218.19
CA GLU A 332 78.22 23.11 219.16
C GLU A 332 79.26 24.15 218.72
N VAL A 333 79.75 25.13 219.50
CA VAL A 333 79.42 25.88 220.74
C VAL A 333 80.73 26.65 221.11
N VAL A 334 80.65 27.91 221.58
CA VAL A 334 81.66 28.66 222.42
C VAL A 334 82.89 29.40 221.79
N VAL A 335 82.87 30.76 221.88
CA VAL A 335 83.83 31.77 222.49
C VAL A 335 85.37 31.54 222.41
N PRO A 336 86.31 32.55 222.37
CA PRO A 336 86.36 33.95 221.85
C PRO A 336 87.68 34.36 221.10
N SER A 337 87.71 35.62 220.62
CA SER A 337 88.83 36.60 220.56
C SER A 337 90.01 36.43 219.57
N GLU A 338 90.00 37.32 218.57
CA GLU A 338 91.10 38.07 217.94
C GLU A 338 92.30 37.39 217.25
N ASN A 339 92.41 36.06 217.25
CA ASN A 339 93.20 35.33 216.23
C ASN A 339 92.34 34.74 215.10
N SER A 340 91.03 35.03 215.06
CA SER A 340 90.09 34.51 214.04
C SER A 340 89.68 35.53 212.97
N LEU A 341 89.72 36.84 213.23
CA LEU A 341 89.40 37.84 212.21
C LEU A 341 90.47 37.89 211.10
N ALA A 342 91.74 37.60 211.43
CA ALA A 342 92.79 37.52 210.42
C ALA A 342 92.55 36.37 209.43
N SER A 343 92.13 35.20 209.91
CA SER A 343 91.73 34.08 209.03
C SER A 343 90.42 34.38 208.29
N GLU A 344 89.48 35.09 208.89
CA GLU A 344 88.22 35.47 208.23
C GLU A 344 88.43 36.52 207.13
N ILE A 345 89.31 37.50 207.37
CA ILE A 345 89.76 38.47 206.36
C ILE A 345 90.52 37.76 205.23
N GLU A 346 91.37 36.77 205.53
CA GLU A 346 92.11 36.02 204.52
C GLU A 346 91.20 35.10 203.68
N VAL A 347 90.19 34.47 204.29
CA VAL A 347 89.14 33.71 203.60
C VAL A 347 88.27 34.63 202.74
N LEU A 348 87.86 35.79 203.25
CA LEU A 348 87.12 36.78 202.47
C LEU A 348 87.95 37.34 201.31
N THR A 349 89.25 37.57 201.51
CA THR A 349 90.17 38.03 200.45
C THR A 349 90.35 36.97 199.38
N SER A 350 90.49 35.70 199.77
CA SER A 350 90.55 34.57 198.83
C SER A 350 89.24 34.41 198.07
N ARG A 351 88.09 34.61 198.75
CA ARG A 351 86.76 34.60 198.13
C ARG A 351 86.55 35.76 197.16
N ILE A 352 87.07 36.94 197.47
CA ILE A 352 87.04 38.10 196.56
C ILE A 352 87.86 37.79 195.30
N LYS A 353 89.08 37.28 195.42
CA LYS A 353 89.88 36.86 194.26
C LYS A 353 89.19 35.80 193.41
N GLU A 354 88.59 34.80 194.05
CA GLU A 354 87.87 33.74 193.35
C GLU A 354 86.61 34.27 192.64
N LEU A 355 85.97 35.31 193.19
CA LEU A 355 84.87 36.02 192.53
C LEU A 355 85.37 36.92 191.40
N GLU A 356 86.51 37.58 191.55
CA GLU A 356 87.16 38.41 190.53
C GLU A 356 87.59 37.55 189.33
N GLU A 357 88.21 36.38 189.56
CA GLU A 357 88.61 35.46 188.49
C GLU A 357 87.38 34.86 187.76
N LYS A 358 86.30 34.59 188.50
CA LYS A 358 85.01 34.20 187.89
C LYS A 358 84.40 35.36 187.09
N LEU A 359 84.56 36.60 187.55
CA LEU A 359 84.12 37.81 186.83
C LEU A 359 84.91 38.00 185.55
N GLU A 360 86.24 37.87 185.60
CA GLU A 360 87.13 37.97 184.44
C GLU A 360 86.82 36.87 183.41
N LYS A 361 86.58 35.63 183.88
CA LYS A 361 86.15 34.54 183.01
C LYS A 361 84.79 34.81 182.36
N LEU A 362 83.82 35.32 183.13
CA LEU A 362 82.50 35.70 182.61
C LEU A 362 82.59 36.90 181.65
N GLU A 363 83.52 37.83 181.86
CA GLU A 363 83.75 38.96 180.96
C GLU A 363 84.39 38.51 179.64
N ALA A 364 85.34 37.56 179.68
CA ALA A 364 85.90 36.95 178.48
C ALA A 364 84.85 36.16 177.69
N GLU A 365 84.04 35.34 178.37
CA GLU A 365 82.95 34.58 177.76
C GLU A 365 81.86 35.51 177.20
N LYS A 366 81.53 36.60 177.90
CA LYS A 366 80.65 37.66 177.40
C LYS A 366 81.23 38.28 176.12
N HIS A 367 82.52 38.62 176.09
CA HIS A 367 83.14 39.23 174.90
C HIS A 367 83.15 38.25 173.71
N GLU A 368 83.38 36.97 173.94
CA GLU A 368 83.35 35.95 172.89
C GLU A 368 81.94 35.77 172.33
N LEU A 369 80.93 35.66 173.20
CA LEU A 369 79.52 35.63 172.80
C LEU A 369 79.11 36.93 172.07
N GLU A 370 79.62 38.09 172.49
CA GLU A 370 79.32 39.38 171.86
C GLU A 370 79.93 39.48 170.45
N ASN A 371 81.12 38.90 170.23
CA ASN A 371 81.74 38.78 168.92
C ASN A 371 80.99 37.79 168.01
N GLU A 372 80.56 36.65 168.53
CA GLU A 372 79.80 35.65 167.78
C GLU A 372 78.43 36.19 167.36
N VAL A 373 77.72 36.89 168.27
CA VAL A 373 76.48 37.61 167.96
C VAL A 373 76.71 38.68 166.88
N LYS A 374 77.84 39.39 166.92
CA LYS A 374 78.19 40.37 165.88
C LYS A 374 78.44 39.71 164.52
N CYS A 375 79.22 38.63 164.47
CA CYS A 375 79.49 37.89 163.23
C CYS A 375 78.19 37.37 162.60
N ASN A 376 77.32 36.74 163.41
CA ASN A 376 76.02 36.25 162.96
C ASN A 376 75.10 37.38 162.46
N ARG A 377 75.18 38.57 163.07
CA ARG A 377 74.44 39.74 162.63
C ARG A 377 74.91 40.26 161.28
N GLU A 378 76.22 40.27 161.03
CA GLU A 378 76.80 40.67 159.74
C GLU A 378 76.44 39.68 158.62
N GLU A 379 76.51 38.38 158.89
CA GLU A 379 76.08 37.34 157.93
C GLU A 379 74.58 37.46 157.60
N ALA A 380 73.73 37.69 158.61
CA ALA A 380 72.31 37.91 158.40
C ALA A 380 72.03 39.14 157.51
N VAL A 381 72.81 40.22 157.64
CA VAL A 381 72.69 41.42 156.78
C VAL A 381 73.06 41.09 155.33
N VAL A 382 74.17 40.39 155.10
CA VAL A 382 74.58 39.98 153.74
C VAL A 382 73.54 39.06 153.08
N HIS A 383 72.93 38.15 153.84
CA HIS A 383 71.84 37.31 153.35
C HIS A 383 70.60 38.11 152.96
N ILE A 384 70.26 39.15 153.72
CA ILE A 384 69.15 40.07 153.40
C ILE A 384 69.46 40.83 152.10
N GLU A 385 70.64 41.40 151.95
CA GLU A 385 71.04 42.13 150.74
C GLU A 385 71.04 41.24 149.49
N ASN A 386 71.54 40.01 149.58
CA ASN A 386 71.50 39.05 148.47
C ASN A 386 70.06 38.66 148.09
N SER A 387 69.19 38.47 149.09
CA SER A 387 67.76 38.23 148.87
C SER A 387 67.08 39.41 148.14
N GLU A 388 67.43 40.64 148.52
CA GLU A 388 66.94 41.86 147.88
C GLU A 388 67.43 41.99 146.42
N VAL A 389 68.67 41.60 146.13
CA VAL A 389 69.21 41.57 144.76
C VAL A 389 68.50 40.50 143.92
N LEU A 390 68.33 39.30 144.45
CA LEU A 390 67.62 38.22 143.75
C LEU A 390 66.16 38.59 143.47
N THR A 391 65.46 39.16 144.45
CA THR A 391 64.08 39.63 144.25
C THR A 391 63.99 40.75 143.22
N SER A 392 64.96 41.68 143.19
CA SER A 392 65.04 42.71 142.15
C SER A 392 65.27 42.11 140.76
N ARG A 393 66.16 41.11 140.65
CA ARG A 393 66.42 40.41 139.39
C ARG A 393 65.23 39.59 138.91
N THR A 394 64.48 38.96 139.81
CA THR A 394 63.26 38.22 139.49
C THR A 394 62.20 39.17 138.91
N LYS A 395 61.99 40.33 139.53
CA LYS A 395 61.08 41.37 139.01
C LYS A 395 61.47 41.86 137.62
N GLU A 396 62.77 42.12 137.37
CA GLU A 396 63.23 42.52 136.03
C GLU A 396 62.96 41.45 134.95
N LEU A 397 63.08 40.18 135.31
CA LEU A 397 62.80 39.08 134.38
C LEU A 397 61.30 38.91 134.13
N GLU A 398 60.48 39.07 135.17
CA GLU A 398 59.02 39.08 135.06
C GLU A 398 58.54 40.22 134.16
N GLU A 399 59.05 41.44 134.33
CA GLU A 399 58.72 42.59 133.46
C GLU A 399 59.12 42.36 132.00
N LYS A 400 60.30 41.76 131.76
CA LYS A 400 60.73 41.40 130.40
C LYS A 400 59.84 40.34 129.77
N LEU A 401 59.41 39.37 130.57
CA LEU A 401 58.55 38.29 130.11
C LEU A 401 57.14 38.83 129.80
N GLU A 402 56.60 39.71 130.64
CA GLU A 402 55.34 40.41 130.38
C GLU A 402 55.43 41.26 129.11
N LYS A 403 56.52 42.01 128.92
CA LYS A 403 56.75 42.79 127.71
C LYS A 403 56.81 41.91 126.45
N LEU A 404 57.56 40.81 126.49
CA LEU A 404 57.65 39.89 125.36
C LEU A 404 56.32 39.20 125.07
N GLU A 405 55.54 38.86 126.09
CA GLU A 405 54.21 38.28 125.91
C GLU A 405 53.23 39.29 125.29
N ALA A 406 53.33 40.57 125.68
CA ALA A 406 52.58 41.66 125.05
C ALA A 406 52.97 41.86 123.57
N GLU A 407 54.26 41.92 123.26
CA GLU A 407 54.76 42.02 121.86
C GLU A 407 54.33 40.81 121.02
N LYS A 408 54.36 39.61 121.60
CA LYS A 408 53.91 38.37 120.94
C LYS A 408 52.41 38.41 120.61
N GLU A 409 51.57 38.85 121.54
CA GLU A 409 50.13 38.96 121.27
C GLU A 409 49.81 40.10 120.28
N GLU A 410 50.57 41.19 120.30
CA GLU A 410 50.48 42.25 119.28
C GLU A 410 50.82 41.71 117.89
N LEU A 411 52.00 41.08 117.72
CA LEU A 411 52.41 40.49 116.44
C LEU A 411 51.43 39.41 115.96
N LYS A 412 50.91 38.58 116.87
CA LYS A 412 49.90 37.57 116.55
C LYS A 412 48.61 38.21 116.05
N SER A 413 48.17 39.31 116.67
CA SER A 413 47.00 40.07 116.23
C SER A 413 47.23 40.73 114.86
N GLU A 414 48.43 41.25 114.61
CA GLU A 414 48.80 41.86 113.34
C GLU A 414 48.88 40.82 112.21
N VAL A 415 49.56 39.69 112.44
CA VAL A 415 49.62 38.57 111.48
C VAL A 415 48.22 38.05 111.18
N LYS A 416 47.36 37.89 112.20
CA LYS A 416 45.96 37.48 112.02
C LYS A 416 45.21 38.50 111.16
N CYS A 417 45.29 39.78 111.48
CA CYS A 417 44.65 40.85 110.74
C CYS A 417 45.11 40.90 109.27
N ASN A 418 46.41 40.75 109.01
CA ASN A 418 46.98 40.76 107.66
C ASN A 418 46.55 39.53 106.85
N ARG A 419 46.52 38.35 107.47
CA ARG A 419 46.01 37.12 106.84
C ARG A 419 44.52 37.26 106.49
N GLU A 420 43.70 37.74 107.42
CA GLU A 420 42.26 37.95 107.18
C GLU A 420 42.03 38.94 106.05
N LYS A 421 42.76 40.06 106.02
CA LYS A 421 42.70 41.04 104.92
C LYS A 421 43.09 40.42 103.56
N ALA A 422 44.15 39.60 103.53
CA ALA A 422 44.59 38.95 102.29
C ALA A 422 43.57 37.93 101.79
N VAL A 423 42.98 37.12 102.68
CA VAL A 423 41.93 36.16 102.33
C VAL A 423 40.69 36.90 101.78
N VAL A 424 40.21 37.91 102.50
CA VAL A 424 39.06 38.72 102.07
C VAL A 424 39.31 39.39 100.70
N HIS A 425 40.53 39.85 100.43
CA HIS A 425 40.87 40.43 99.13
C HIS A 425 40.76 39.40 97.99
N VAL A 426 41.32 38.20 98.19
CA VAL A 426 41.25 37.12 97.20
C VAL A 426 39.80 36.66 96.99
N GLU A 427 39.04 36.47 98.06
CA GLU A 427 37.62 36.08 97.99
C GLU A 427 36.79 37.11 97.23
N ASN A 428 36.97 38.40 97.51
CA ASN A 428 36.28 39.47 96.80
C ASN A 428 36.67 39.54 95.31
N SER A 429 37.95 39.33 94.99
CA SER A 429 38.43 39.30 93.60
C SER A 429 37.85 38.12 92.82
N LEU A 430 37.85 36.93 93.41
CA LEU A 430 37.27 35.73 92.80
C LEU A 430 35.76 35.84 92.66
N ALA A 431 35.06 36.41 93.64
CA ALA A 431 33.62 36.65 93.57
C ALA A 431 33.26 37.56 92.39
N ALA A 432 34.02 38.65 92.19
CA ALA A 432 33.82 39.55 91.05
C ALA A 432 34.08 38.86 89.71
N GLU A 433 35.12 38.03 89.60
CA GLU A 433 35.42 37.27 88.38
C GLU A 433 34.33 36.24 88.07
N ILE A 434 33.83 35.52 89.08
CA ILE A 434 32.71 34.59 88.96
C ILE A 434 31.45 35.32 88.50
N GLU A 435 31.16 36.52 89.01
CA GLU A 435 30.01 37.33 88.60
C GLU A 435 30.11 37.75 87.12
N VAL A 436 31.30 38.17 86.66
CA VAL A 436 31.57 38.52 85.27
C VAL A 436 31.39 37.30 84.36
N LEU A 437 32.00 36.16 84.70
CA LEU A 437 31.86 34.92 83.93
C LEU A 437 30.41 34.44 83.90
N THR A 438 29.70 34.50 85.02
CA THR A 438 28.28 34.14 85.11
C THR A 438 27.42 35.03 84.21
N SER A 439 27.70 36.34 84.18
CA SER A 439 26.98 37.28 83.32
C SER A 439 27.26 37.01 81.84
N ARG A 440 28.52 36.69 81.48
CA ARG A 440 28.89 36.33 80.11
C ARG A 440 28.27 35.01 79.66
N THR A 441 28.20 34.00 80.53
CA THR A 441 27.54 32.72 80.24
C THR A 441 26.06 32.93 79.94
N LYS A 442 25.35 33.71 80.77
CA LYS A 442 23.93 34.04 80.53
C LYS A 442 23.72 34.77 79.20
N GLU A 443 24.57 35.73 78.86
CA GLU A 443 24.49 36.45 77.58
C GLU A 443 24.67 35.50 76.38
N LEU A 444 25.62 34.57 76.45
CA LEU A 444 25.85 33.58 75.41
C LEU A 444 24.69 32.57 75.30
N GLU A 445 24.10 32.16 76.42
CA GLU A 445 22.92 31.30 76.45
C GLU A 445 21.72 31.99 75.79
N GLU A 446 21.45 33.26 76.10
CA GLU A 446 20.37 34.04 75.46
C GLU A 446 20.61 34.21 73.95
N GLN A 447 21.87 34.44 73.53
CA GLN A 447 22.22 34.52 72.11
C GLN A 447 22.02 33.17 71.40
N LEU A 448 22.37 32.05 72.03
CA LEU A 448 22.14 30.72 71.48
C LEU A 448 20.65 30.39 71.38
N GLU A 449 19.84 30.72 72.39
CA GLU A 449 18.39 30.54 72.35
C GLU A 449 17.76 31.36 71.23
N LYS A 450 18.18 32.63 71.07
CA LYS A 450 17.72 33.49 69.97
C LYS A 450 18.08 32.92 68.60
N LEU A 451 19.32 32.45 68.41
CA LEU A 451 19.77 31.86 67.14
C LEU A 451 19.06 30.54 66.84
N GLU A 452 18.78 29.70 67.84
CA GLU A 452 18.03 28.45 67.64
C GLU A 452 16.57 28.74 67.30
N ALA A 453 15.95 29.77 67.89
CA ALA A 453 14.61 30.22 67.53
C ALA A 453 14.55 30.72 66.07
N GLU A 454 15.50 31.55 65.65
CA GLU A 454 15.60 32.05 64.27
C GLU A 454 15.83 30.89 63.27
N LYS A 455 16.66 29.92 63.63
CA LYS A 455 16.87 28.71 62.82
C LYS A 455 15.58 27.90 62.66
N VAL A 456 14.82 27.68 63.73
CA VAL A 456 13.54 26.95 63.67
C VAL A 456 12.53 27.70 62.79
N GLU A 457 12.48 29.03 62.89
CA GLU A 457 11.63 29.87 62.06
C GLU A 457 12.01 29.75 60.57
N LEU A 458 13.29 29.93 60.23
CA LEU A 458 13.79 29.78 58.86
C LEU A 458 13.61 28.37 58.31
N GLU A 459 13.84 27.32 59.10
CA GLU A 459 13.58 25.94 58.69
C GLU A 459 12.10 25.71 58.38
N SER A 460 11.20 26.29 59.18
CA SER A 460 9.76 26.21 58.96
C SER A 460 9.32 26.97 57.70
N GLU A 461 9.89 28.15 57.45
CA GLU A 461 9.61 28.96 56.27
C GLU A 461 10.11 28.28 54.99
N VAL A 462 11.36 27.78 55.00
CA VAL A 462 11.93 27.02 53.88
C VAL A 462 11.10 25.76 53.59
N LYS A 463 10.66 25.06 54.64
CA LYS A 463 9.80 23.88 54.49
C LYS A 463 8.46 24.24 53.86
N CYS A 464 7.78 25.28 54.35
CA CYS A 464 6.51 25.76 53.81
C CYS A 464 6.64 26.15 52.32
N ASN A 465 7.64 26.97 51.98
CA ASN A 465 7.90 27.41 50.62
C ASN A 465 8.20 26.23 49.68
N ARG A 466 8.94 25.22 50.16
CA ARG A 466 9.24 24.01 49.39
C ARG A 466 7.98 23.18 49.14
N GLU A 467 7.16 22.96 50.16
CA GLU A 467 5.91 22.19 50.05
C GLU A 467 4.93 22.87 49.09
N GLU A 468 4.79 24.20 49.16
CA GLU A 468 3.97 24.97 48.24
C GLU A 468 4.49 24.89 46.79
N ALA A 469 5.80 25.03 46.57
CA ALA A 469 6.39 24.94 45.24
C ALA A 469 6.19 23.54 44.63
N VAL A 470 6.36 22.48 45.43
CA VAL A 470 6.11 21.10 45.01
C VAL A 470 4.63 20.92 44.65
N ALA A 471 3.71 21.37 45.51
CA ALA A 471 2.27 21.28 45.27
C ALA A 471 1.84 22.03 43.99
N GLN A 472 2.43 23.20 43.71
CA GLN A 472 2.17 23.95 42.48
C GLN A 472 2.60 23.16 41.23
N VAL A 473 3.80 22.56 41.26
CA VAL A 473 4.30 21.74 40.14
C VAL A 473 3.45 20.48 39.96
N GLU A 474 3.11 19.78 41.03
CA GLU A 474 2.27 18.59 40.99
C GLU A 474 0.88 18.88 40.42
N ASN A 475 0.25 19.98 40.85
CA ASN A 475 -1.05 20.38 40.32
C ASN A 475 -0.95 20.76 38.82
N SER A 476 0.06 21.52 38.42
CA SER A 476 0.30 21.86 37.01
C SER A 476 0.46 20.61 36.14
N LEU A 477 1.31 19.67 36.56
CA LEU A 477 1.54 18.42 35.82
C LEU A 477 0.26 17.56 35.78
N ALA A 478 -0.50 17.50 36.87
CA ALA A 478 -1.77 16.77 36.89
C ALA A 478 -2.77 17.32 35.85
N THR A 479 -2.90 18.65 35.76
CA THR A 479 -3.77 19.29 34.75
C THR A 479 -3.30 19.03 33.32
N GLU A 480 -1.99 19.05 33.06
CA GLU A 480 -1.43 18.76 31.73
C GLU A 480 -1.65 17.30 31.34
N ILE A 481 -1.44 16.36 32.27
CA ILE A 481 -1.71 14.93 32.07
C ILE A 481 -3.19 14.71 31.74
N GLU A 482 -4.11 15.39 32.43
CA GLU A 482 -5.54 15.30 32.15
C GLU A 482 -5.89 15.80 30.75
N VAL A 483 -5.35 16.95 30.34
CA VAL A 483 -5.55 17.53 29.00
C VAL A 483 -5.03 16.58 27.91
N LEU A 484 -3.81 16.06 28.07
CA LEU A 484 -3.22 15.11 27.11
C LEU A 484 -4.02 13.81 27.05
N THR A 485 -4.46 13.30 28.21
CA THR A 485 -5.32 12.12 28.29
C THR A 485 -6.64 12.33 27.54
N CYS A 486 -7.27 13.50 27.68
CA CYS A 486 -8.48 13.84 26.92
C CYS A 486 -8.22 13.94 25.41
N ARG A 487 -7.06 14.48 25.01
CA ARG A 487 -6.69 14.59 23.59
C ARG A 487 -6.44 13.22 22.96
N ILE A 488 -5.82 12.29 23.69
CA ILE A 488 -5.60 10.91 23.26
C ILE A 488 -6.95 10.23 23.00
N LYS A 489 -7.90 10.28 23.95
CA LYS A 489 -9.24 9.71 23.78
C LYS A 489 -9.96 10.25 22.54
N GLN A 490 -9.90 11.56 22.30
CA GLN A 490 -10.49 12.17 21.09
C GLN A 490 -9.84 11.69 19.78
N LEU A 491 -8.54 11.37 19.79
CA LEU A 491 -7.86 10.83 18.62
C LEU A 491 -8.22 9.37 18.39
N GLU A 492 -8.34 8.59 19.47
CA GLU A 492 -8.78 7.19 19.42
C GLU A 492 -10.20 7.08 18.86
N GLU A 493 -11.16 7.89 19.32
CA GLU A 493 -12.52 7.92 18.79
C GLU A 493 -12.56 8.29 17.30
N LYS A 494 -11.72 9.24 16.87
CA LYS A 494 -11.61 9.62 15.44
C LYS A 494 -11.01 8.49 14.60
N LEU A 495 -10.03 7.76 15.12
CA LEU A 495 -9.45 6.60 14.45
C LEU A 495 -10.47 5.47 14.31
N GLU A 496 -11.23 5.19 15.35
CA GLU A 496 -12.31 4.18 15.30
C GLU A 496 -13.37 4.55 14.26
N LYS A 497 -13.81 5.81 14.22
CA LYS A 497 -14.76 6.30 13.22
C LYS A 497 -14.24 6.14 11.79
N LEU A 498 -12.98 6.49 11.54
CA LEU A 498 -12.36 6.35 10.22
C LEU A 498 -12.17 4.89 9.81
N GLU A 499 -11.91 3.98 10.74
CA GLU A 499 -11.79 2.55 10.43
C GLU A 499 -13.15 1.95 10.04
N VAL A 500 -14.24 2.35 10.70
CA VAL A 500 -15.61 1.96 10.31
C VAL A 500 -15.96 2.45 8.91
N GLU A 501 -15.69 3.71 8.59
CA GLU A 501 -15.93 4.29 7.27
C GLU A 501 -15.11 3.60 6.18
N LYS A 502 -13.85 3.26 6.47
CA LYS A 502 -12.97 2.50 5.56
C LYS A 502 -13.51 1.10 5.28
N ASP A 503 -14.05 0.41 6.29
CA ASP A 503 -14.64 -0.92 6.09
C ASP A 503 -15.95 -0.86 5.31
N GLU A 504 -16.78 0.18 5.53
CA GLU A 504 -17.98 0.44 4.75
C GLU A 504 -17.64 0.67 3.27
N LEU A 505 -16.73 1.61 2.98
CA LEU A 505 -16.25 1.87 1.62
C LEU A 505 -15.62 0.63 0.97
N LYS A 506 -14.86 -0.16 1.73
CA LYS A 506 -14.27 -1.41 1.24
C LYS A 506 -15.35 -2.44 0.84
N SER A 507 -16.44 -2.50 1.58
CA SER A 507 -17.59 -3.36 1.26
C SER A 507 -18.36 -2.88 0.03
N GLU A 508 -18.56 -1.57 -0.10
CA GLU A 508 -19.21 -0.95 -1.26
C GLU A 508 -18.40 -1.18 -2.54
N VAL A 509 -17.08 -0.97 -2.49
CA VAL A 509 -16.20 -1.23 -3.65
C VAL A 509 -16.20 -2.72 -4.01
N LYS A 510 -16.34 -3.64 -3.04
CA LYS A 510 -16.49 -5.06 -3.34
C LYS A 510 -17.80 -5.35 -4.08
N CYS A 511 -18.92 -4.83 -3.59
CA CYS A 511 -20.23 -4.94 -4.26
C CYS A 511 -20.18 -4.38 -5.69
N ASN A 512 -19.57 -3.21 -5.89
CA ASN A 512 -19.45 -2.58 -7.21
C ASN A 512 -18.61 -3.42 -8.18
N ARG A 513 -17.53 -4.07 -7.72
CA ARG A 513 -16.74 -5.00 -8.56
C ARG A 513 -17.53 -6.24 -8.96
N GLU A 514 -18.37 -6.75 -8.06
CA GLU A 514 -19.25 -7.89 -8.37
C GLU A 514 -20.26 -7.50 -9.46
N VAL A 515 -20.90 -6.33 -9.34
CA VAL A 515 -21.79 -5.77 -10.37
C VAL A 515 -21.06 -5.50 -11.70
N GLU A 516 -19.85 -4.94 -11.67
CA GLU A 516 -19.04 -4.74 -12.87
C GLU A 516 -18.74 -6.07 -13.57
N SER A 517 -18.45 -7.12 -12.79
CA SER A 517 -18.19 -8.45 -13.34
C SER A 517 -19.43 -9.04 -14.01
N THR A 518 -20.62 -8.91 -13.41
CA THR A 518 -21.87 -9.41 -14.00
C THR A 518 -22.21 -8.67 -15.30
N LEU A 519 -22.10 -7.33 -15.30
CA LEU A 519 -22.31 -6.52 -16.50
C LEU A 519 -21.33 -6.88 -17.61
N ARG A 520 -20.06 -7.17 -17.28
CA ARG A 520 -19.06 -7.60 -18.27
C ARG A 520 -19.42 -8.95 -18.89
N PHE A 521 -19.95 -9.90 -18.12
CA PHE A 521 -20.42 -11.18 -18.66
C PHE A 521 -21.65 -11.00 -19.55
N GLU A 522 -22.60 -10.15 -19.17
CA GLU A 522 -23.78 -9.84 -19.99
C GLU A 522 -23.40 -9.17 -21.32
N LEU A 523 -22.45 -8.23 -21.30
CA LEU A 523 -21.95 -7.60 -22.53
C LEU A 523 -21.26 -8.60 -23.46
N GLU A 524 -20.47 -9.53 -22.92
CA GLU A 524 -19.82 -10.59 -23.71
C GLU A 524 -20.86 -11.56 -24.31
N ALA A 525 -21.91 -11.89 -23.56
CA ALA A 525 -23.02 -12.70 -24.06
C ALA A 525 -23.75 -12.02 -25.22
N ILE A 526 -24.10 -10.73 -25.06
CA ILE A 526 -24.72 -9.93 -26.13
C ILE A 526 -23.80 -9.83 -27.36
N ALA A 527 -22.48 -9.70 -27.16
CA ALA A 527 -21.52 -9.68 -28.26
C ALA A 527 -21.47 -11.01 -29.03
N CYS A 528 -21.52 -12.15 -28.33
CA CYS A 528 -21.63 -13.47 -28.95
C CYS A 528 -22.92 -13.61 -29.77
N GLU A 529 -24.07 -13.23 -29.20
CA GLU A 529 -25.36 -13.29 -29.89
C GLU A 529 -25.40 -12.39 -31.13
N LYS A 530 -24.82 -11.19 -31.03
CA LYS A 530 -24.66 -10.28 -32.18
C LYS A 530 -23.87 -10.96 -33.30
N MET A 531 -22.73 -11.57 -32.99
CA MET A 531 -21.90 -12.27 -33.98
C MET A 531 -22.66 -13.43 -34.64
N GLU A 532 -23.45 -14.18 -33.88
CA GLU A 532 -24.29 -15.24 -34.44
C GLU A 532 -25.37 -14.70 -35.39
N LEU A 533 -26.00 -13.57 -35.05
CA LEU A 533 -26.98 -12.93 -35.92
C LEU A 533 -26.35 -12.36 -37.19
N GLU A 534 -25.16 -11.76 -37.10
CA GLU A 534 -24.40 -11.28 -38.25
C GLU A 534 -24.03 -12.43 -39.20
N ASN A 535 -23.56 -13.57 -38.68
CA ASN A 535 -23.29 -14.76 -39.50
C ASN A 535 -24.55 -15.33 -40.17
N LYS A 536 -25.70 -15.32 -39.48
CA LYS A 536 -26.99 -15.74 -40.05
C LYS A 536 -27.45 -14.78 -41.14
N LEU A 537 -27.23 -13.48 -40.97
CA LEU A 537 -27.55 -12.46 -41.96
C LEU A 537 -26.72 -12.65 -43.23
N GLU A 538 -25.40 -12.80 -43.10
CA GLU A 538 -24.50 -13.06 -44.24
C GLU A 538 -24.93 -14.32 -45.01
N LYS A 539 -25.29 -15.39 -44.29
CA LYS A 539 -25.81 -16.62 -44.91
C LYS A 539 -27.10 -16.37 -45.71
N LEU A 540 -28.06 -15.64 -45.14
CA LEU A 540 -29.31 -15.32 -45.84
C LEU A 540 -29.09 -14.40 -47.05
N GLU A 541 -28.11 -13.50 -46.99
CA GLU A 541 -27.73 -12.66 -48.13
C GLU A 541 -27.16 -13.49 -49.29
N VAL A 542 -26.33 -14.51 -48.99
CA VAL A 542 -25.84 -15.46 -49.99
C VAL A 542 -26.99 -16.27 -50.60
N GLU A 543 -27.88 -16.85 -49.78
CA GLU A 543 -29.04 -17.61 -50.27
C GLU A 543 -29.97 -16.73 -51.12
N LYS A 544 -30.17 -15.46 -50.75
CA LYS A 544 -30.94 -14.48 -51.55
C LYS A 544 -30.29 -14.24 -52.91
N ALA A 545 -28.97 -14.10 -52.97
CA ALA A 545 -28.25 -13.91 -54.23
C ALA A 545 -28.36 -15.15 -55.13
N GLU A 546 -28.27 -16.36 -54.58
CA GLU A 546 -28.45 -17.61 -55.31
C GLU A 546 -29.86 -17.78 -55.88
N LEU A 547 -30.88 -17.44 -55.09
CA LEU A 547 -32.27 -17.46 -55.54
C LEU A 547 -32.54 -16.40 -56.62
N GLN A 548 -31.94 -15.22 -56.49
CA GLN A 548 -32.03 -14.17 -57.52
C GLN A 548 -31.45 -14.65 -58.85
N ILE A 549 -30.25 -15.25 -58.83
CA ILE A 549 -29.62 -15.83 -60.02
C ILE A 549 -30.52 -16.92 -60.63
N SER A 550 -31.07 -17.80 -59.78
CA SER A 550 -31.96 -18.88 -60.24
C SER A 550 -33.24 -18.33 -60.88
N PHE A 551 -33.82 -17.28 -60.31
CA PHE A 551 -34.98 -16.59 -60.86
C PHE A 551 -34.65 -15.95 -62.21
N ASP A 552 -33.51 -15.28 -62.34
CA ASP A 552 -33.08 -14.65 -63.59
C ASP A 552 -32.85 -15.72 -64.68
N ILE A 553 -32.21 -16.86 -64.34
CA ILE A 553 -32.06 -17.98 -65.27
C ILE A 553 -33.42 -18.53 -65.74
N ILE A 554 -34.37 -18.72 -64.82
CA ILE A 554 -35.71 -19.22 -65.18
C ILE A 554 -36.45 -18.20 -66.05
N LYS A 555 -36.33 -16.92 -65.73
CA LYS A 555 -36.94 -15.83 -66.49
C LYS A 555 -36.40 -15.80 -67.92
N ASP A 556 -35.07 -15.84 -68.09
CA ASP A 556 -34.43 -15.89 -69.41
C ASP A 556 -34.88 -17.11 -70.20
N LYS A 557 -34.97 -18.28 -69.54
CA LYS A 557 -35.45 -19.53 -70.17
C LYS A 557 -36.93 -19.47 -70.56
N TYR A 558 -37.75 -18.80 -69.77
CA TYR A 558 -39.16 -18.57 -70.09
C TYR A 558 -39.30 -17.63 -71.29
N GLU A 559 -38.54 -16.55 -71.34
CA GLU A 559 -38.49 -15.62 -72.47
C GLU A 559 -37.98 -16.33 -73.74
N GLU A 560 -36.92 -17.12 -73.67
CA GLU A 560 -36.44 -17.99 -74.76
C GLU A 560 -37.55 -18.93 -75.27
N SER A 561 -38.24 -19.61 -74.35
CA SER A 561 -39.33 -20.52 -74.72
C SER A 561 -40.52 -19.78 -75.34
N GLN A 562 -40.82 -18.57 -74.88
CA GLN A 562 -41.90 -17.75 -75.43
C GLN A 562 -41.58 -17.34 -76.87
N VAL A 563 -40.34 -16.93 -77.14
CA VAL A 563 -39.86 -16.63 -78.51
C VAL A 563 -39.95 -17.87 -79.39
N CYS A 564 -39.50 -19.04 -78.92
CA CYS A 564 -39.58 -20.30 -79.65
C CYS A 564 -41.04 -20.70 -79.97
N LEU A 565 -41.96 -20.50 -79.04
CA LEU A 565 -43.40 -20.75 -79.28
C LEU A 565 -43.96 -19.81 -80.35
N GLN A 566 -43.62 -18.52 -80.32
CA GLN A 566 -44.02 -17.57 -81.37
C GLN A 566 -43.45 -17.95 -82.74
N GLU A 567 -42.21 -18.44 -82.81
CA GLU A 567 -41.63 -18.96 -84.05
C GLU A 567 -42.37 -20.21 -84.57
N ILE A 568 -42.82 -21.10 -83.68
CA ILE A 568 -43.61 -22.28 -84.08
C ILE A 568 -45.01 -21.85 -84.54
N GLU A 569 -45.66 -20.93 -83.84
CA GLU A 569 -46.97 -20.39 -84.20
C GLU A 569 -46.95 -19.70 -85.57
N THR A 570 -45.90 -18.92 -85.85
CA THR A 570 -45.72 -18.27 -87.17
C THR A 570 -45.51 -19.31 -88.28
N LYS A 571 -44.62 -20.29 -88.08
CA LYS A 571 -44.41 -21.39 -89.04
C LYS A 571 -45.67 -22.22 -89.27
N LEU A 572 -46.47 -22.47 -88.23
CA LEU A 572 -47.75 -23.16 -88.36
C LEU A 572 -48.74 -22.34 -89.20
N GLY A 573 -48.77 -21.01 -88.98
CA GLY A 573 -49.56 -20.08 -89.77
C GLY A 573 -49.17 -20.10 -91.25
N GLU A 574 -47.87 -20.09 -91.56
CA GLU A 574 -47.33 -20.20 -92.93
C GLU A 574 -47.71 -21.53 -93.59
N ILE A 575 -47.53 -22.66 -92.91
CA ILE A 575 -47.93 -23.97 -93.45
C ILE A 575 -49.45 -24.01 -93.70
N GLN A 576 -50.25 -23.38 -92.84
CA GLN A 576 -51.70 -23.35 -93.01
C GLN A 576 -52.12 -22.50 -94.22
N THR A 577 -51.43 -21.40 -94.52
CA THR A 577 -51.71 -20.60 -95.73
C THR A 577 -51.25 -21.33 -97.00
N GLU A 578 -50.09 -21.98 -96.98
CA GLU A 578 -49.62 -22.85 -98.06
C GLU A 578 -50.61 -23.99 -98.33
N MET A 579 -51.10 -24.66 -97.29
CA MET A 579 -52.07 -25.74 -97.42
C MET A 579 -53.41 -25.27 -98.00
N LYS A 580 -53.87 -24.05 -97.67
CA LYS A 580 -55.07 -23.45 -98.29
C LYS A 580 -54.84 -23.21 -99.79
N LEU A 581 -53.71 -22.61 -100.14
CA LEU A 581 -53.35 -22.36 -101.54
C LEU A 581 -53.24 -23.65 -102.35
N VAL A 582 -52.59 -24.68 -101.80
CA VAL A 582 -52.49 -26.01 -102.43
C VAL A 582 -53.87 -26.64 -102.63
N ASN A 583 -54.79 -26.49 -101.67
CA ASN A 583 -56.15 -27.02 -101.81
C ASN A 583 -56.97 -26.25 -102.86
N GLU A 584 -56.81 -24.93 -102.98
CA GLU A 584 -57.43 -24.14 -104.04
C GLU A 584 -56.89 -24.54 -105.43
N LEU A 585 -55.57 -24.68 -105.56
CA LEU A 585 -54.93 -25.17 -106.79
C LEU A 585 -55.38 -26.59 -107.12
N LYS A 586 -55.53 -27.46 -106.12
CA LYS A 586 -56.06 -28.82 -106.29
C LYS A 586 -57.48 -28.78 -106.85
N ALA A 587 -58.37 -27.96 -106.28
CA ALA A 587 -59.75 -27.82 -106.75
C ALA A 587 -59.82 -27.30 -108.20
N GLU A 588 -58.94 -26.37 -108.56
CA GLU A 588 -58.81 -25.85 -109.92
C GLU A 588 -58.38 -26.96 -110.90
N VAL A 589 -57.37 -27.76 -110.56
CA VAL A 589 -56.92 -28.89 -111.40
C VAL A 589 -58.00 -29.97 -111.51
N GLU A 590 -58.72 -30.27 -110.43
CA GLU A 590 -59.85 -31.20 -110.46
C GLU A 590 -60.96 -30.69 -111.40
N SER A 591 -61.30 -29.40 -111.33
CA SER A 591 -62.25 -28.75 -112.24
C SER A 591 -61.80 -28.84 -113.70
N GLN A 592 -60.53 -28.53 -113.98
CA GLN A 592 -59.95 -28.65 -115.32
C GLN A 592 -59.96 -30.10 -115.82
N THR A 593 -59.72 -31.07 -114.95
CA THR A 593 -59.75 -32.50 -115.32
C THR A 593 -61.17 -32.94 -115.69
N ILE A 594 -62.18 -32.53 -114.92
CA ILE A 594 -63.60 -32.82 -115.24
C ILE A 594 -64.00 -32.18 -116.57
N ALA A 595 -63.58 -30.93 -116.81
CA ALA A 595 -63.85 -30.23 -118.06
C ALA A 595 -63.18 -30.93 -119.26
N MET A 596 -61.91 -31.31 -119.15
CA MET A 596 -61.21 -32.07 -120.19
C MET A 596 -61.85 -33.44 -120.42
N GLU A 597 -62.30 -34.13 -119.37
CA GLU A 597 -62.99 -35.42 -119.49
C GLU A 597 -64.34 -35.26 -120.21
N ALA A 598 -65.09 -34.20 -119.92
CA ALA A 598 -66.35 -33.89 -120.61
C ALA A 598 -66.14 -33.58 -122.10
N ASP A 599 -65.09 -32.82 -122.43
CA ASP A 599 -64.73 -32.51 -123.81
C ASP A 599 -64.22 -33.75 -124.57
N ALA A 600 -63.42 -34.59 -123.92
CA ALA A 600 -63.00 -35.88 -124.46
C ALA A 600 -64.19 -36.81 -124.72
N LYS A 601 -65.17 -36.90 -123.81
CA LYS A 601 -66.41 -37.65 -124.02
C LYS A 601 -67.24 -37.09 -125.18
N THR A 602 -67.32 -35.77 -125.30
CA THR A 602 -68.02 -35.11 -126.42
C THR A 602 -67.35 -35.41 -127.76
N LYS A 603 -66.02 -35.36 -127.80
CA LYS A 603 -65.23 -35.74 -128.98
C LYS A 603 -65.40 -37.21 -129.32
N SER A 604 -65.35 -38.10 -128.33
CA SER A 604 -65.59 -39.53 -128.50
C SER A 604 -66.99 -39.82 -129.07
N ALA A 605 -68.02 -39.17 -128.55
CA ALA A 605 -69.39 -39.32 -129.06
C ALA A 605 -69.52 -38.79 -130.50
N LYS A 606 -68.84 -37.69 -130.86
CA LYS A 606 -68.77 -37.22 -132.26
C LYS A 606 -68.06 -38.20 -133.18
N ILE A 607 -66.98 -38.83 -132.70
CA ILE A 607 -66.27 -39.87 -133.46
C ILE A 607 -67.20 -41.07 -133.67
N GLU A 608 -67.90 -41.55 -132.65
CA GLU A 608 -68.89 -42.64 -132.79
C GLU A 608 -70.00 -42.28 -133.79
N SER A 609 -70.53 -41.05 -133.74
CA SER A 609 -71.52 -40.57 -134.70
C SER A 609 -70.99 -40.54 -136.14
N LEU A 610 -69.76 -40.07 -136.35
CA LEU A 610 -69.13 -40.04 -137.67
C LEU A 610 -68.84 -41.46 -138.18
N GLU A 611 -68.42 -42.37 -137.30
CA GLU A 611 -68.23 -43.78 -137.65
C GLU A 611 -69.54 -44.47 -138.04
N GLU A 612 -70.65 -44.16 -137.35
CA GLU A 612 -71.99 -44.64 -137.67
C GLU A 612 -72.42 -44.18 -139.07
N ASP A 613 -72.23 -42.90 -139.39
CA ASP A 613 -72.59 -42.35 -140.70
C ASP A 613 -71.71 -42.91 -141.82
N MET A 614 -70.41 -43.11 -141.57
CA MET A 614 -69.53 -43.84 -142.49
C MET A 614 -70.00 -45.29 -142.74
N ARG A 615 -70.55 -45.99 -141.74
CA ARG A 615 -71.13 -47.33 -141.95
C ARG A 615 -72.37 -47.26 -142.84
N LYS A 616 -73.27 -46.30 -142.62
CA LYS A 616 -74.47 -46.10 -143.45
C LYS A 616 -74.11 -45.80 -144.89
N GLU A 617 -73.12 -44.94 -145.12
CA GLU A 617 -72.66 -44.60 -146.47
C GLU A 617 -72.02 -45.79 -147.18
N ARG A 618 -71.19 -46.58 -146.48
CA ARG A 618 -70.67 -47.85 -147.02
C ARG A 618 -71.80 -48.82 -147.38
N PHE A 619 -72.84 -48.91 -146.55
CA PHE A 619 -74.00 -49.76 -146.85
C PHE A 619 -74.75 -49.29 -148.10
N ALA A 620 -74.98 -47.98 -148.23
CA ALA A 620 -75.59 -47.38 -149.41
C ALA A 620 -74.72 -47.59 -150.68
N PHE A 621 -73.40 -47.49 -150.54
CA PHE A 621 -72.47 -47.77 -151.63
C PHE A 621 -72.50 -49.24 -152.07
N ASP A 622 -72.49 -50.17 -151.12
CA ASP A 622 -72.60 -51.59 -151.43
C ASP A 622 -73.98 -51.97 -151.99
N GLU A 623 -75.05 -51.27 -151.59
CA GLU A 623 -76.36 -51.40 -152.22
C GLU A 623 -76.38 -50.87 -153.66
N LEU A 624 -75.77 -49.70 -153.90
CA LEU A 624 -75.60 -49.14 -155.25
C LEU A 624 -74.79 -50.10 -156.13
N ARG A 625 -73.71 -50.69 -155.59
CA ARG A 625 -72.89 -51.68 -156.28
C ARG A 625 -73.70 -52.89 -156.72
N ARG A 626 -74.53 -53.48 -155.84
CA ARG A 626 -75.42 -54.60 -156.22
C ARG A 626 -76.42 -54.22 -157.31
N LYS A 627 -76.92 -52.99 -157.31
CA LYS A 627 -77.83 -52.49 -158.37
C LYS A 627 -77.11 -52.37 -159.71
N CYS A 628 -75.86 -51.91 -159.71
CA CYS A 628 -75.03 -51.89 -160.93
C CYS A 628 -74.76 -53.32 -161.45
N GLU A 629 -74.41 -54.26 -160.57
CA GLU A 629 -74.20 -55.68 -160.95
C GLU A 629 -75.47 -56.31 -161.54
N ALA A 630 -76.65 -56.03 -160.97
CA ALA A 630 -77.93 -56.53 -161.49
C ALA A 630 -78.27 -55.96 -162.88
N LEU A 631 -78.03 -54.66 -163.10
CA LEU A 631 -78.20 -54.04 -164.42
C LEU A 631 -77.20 -54.61 -165.45
N GLU A 632 -75.97 -54.91 -165.04
CA GLU A 632 -74.99 -55.56 -165.91
C GLU A 632 -75.42 -56.98 -166.31
N GLU A 633 -76.02 -57.77 -165.41
CA GLU A 633 -76.61 -59.08 -165.73
C GLU A 633 -77.80 -58.96 -166.71
N GLU A 634 -78.66 -57.96 -166.54
CA GLU A 634 -79.84 -57.75 -167.40
C GLU A 634 -79.46 -57.40 -168.84
N ILE A 635 -78.39 -56.59 -169.01
CA ILE A 635 -77.80 -56.29 -170.32
C ILE A 635 -77.18 -57.56 -170.95
N SER A 636 -76.55 -58.42 -170.14
CA SER A 636 -76.00 -59.71 -170.59
C SER A 636 -77.10 -60.64 -171.11
N LEU A 637 -78.22 -60.72 -170.39
CA LEU A 637 -79.40 -61.52 -170.76
C LEU A 637 -80.08 -61.02 -172.04
N HIS A 638 -80.13 -59.70 -172.23
CA HIS A 638 -80.63 -59.10 -173.48
C HIS A 638 -79.73 -59.43 -174.69
N LYS A 639 -78.42 -59.62 -174.46
CA LYS A 639 -77.47 -60.02 -175.49
C LYS A 639 -77.58 -61.51 -175.85
N GLU A 640 -77.93 -62.36 -174.89
CA GLU A 640 -78.06 -63.81 -175.11
C GLU A 640 -79.35 -64.21 -175.85
N ASN A 641 -80.45 -63.44 -175.70
CA ASN A 641 -81.75 -63.81 -176.26
C ASN A 641 -82.03 -63.33 -177.70
N SER A 642 -81.17 -62.53 -178.33
CA SER A 642 -81.39 -62.05 -179.72
C SER A 642 -80.51 -62.72 -180.80
N ILE A 643 -79.80 -63.81 -180.49
CA ILE A 643 -78.93 -64.50 -181.47
C ILE A 643 -79.22 -66.01 -181.47
N LYS A 644 -80.45 -66.39 -181.83
CA LYS A 644 -80.80 -67.76 -182.27
C LYS A 644 -81.79 -67.71 -183.44
N SER A 645 -81.33 -67.25 -184.61
CA SER A 645 -81.73 -67.86 -185.88
C SER A 645 -80.64 -67.62 -186.93
N GLU A 646 -80.51 -68.59 -187.81
CA GLU A 646 -79.27 -69.08 -188.42
C GLU A 646 -78.70 -68.26 -189.58
N ASN A 647 -77.36 -68.27 -189.60
CA ASN A 647 -76.45 -68.47 -190.73
C ASN A 647 -75.99 -67.30 -191.63
N LYS A 648 -74.72 -66.93 -191.33
CA LYS A 648 -73.56 -66.66 -192.22
C LYS A 648 -73.22 -65.20 -192.58
N GLU A 649 -72.11 -64.76 -191.98
CA GLU A 649 -71.03 -63.79 -192.37
C GLU A 649 -71.09 -63.19 -193.79
N PRO A 650 -70.61 -61.92 -194.03
CA PRO A 650 -69.30 -61.41 -193.55
C PRO A 650 -69.13 -59.88 -193.32
N LYS A 651 -68.15 -59.55 -192.46
CA LYS A 651 -67.11 -58.47 -192.53
C LYS A 651 -67.29 -57.20 -193.40
N ILE A 652 -67.21 -56.02 -192.75
CA ILE A 652 -66.68 -54.73 -193.28
C ILE A 652 -65.59 -54.26 -192.29
N LYS A 653 -64.31 -54.38 -192.64
CA LYS A 653 -63.37 -53.34 -193.16
C LYS A 653 -63.04 -52.19 -192.19
N GLN A 654 -62.13 -52.50 -191.27
CA GLN A 654 -60.98 -51.78 -190.68
C GLN A 654 -60.74 -50.24 -190.83
N GLU A 655 -61.44 -49.47 -191.66
CA GLU A 655 -61.04 -48.07 -191.93
C GLU A 655 -61.52 -47.05 -190.86
N ASP A 656 -62.58 -47.40 -190.11
CA ASP A 656 -63.13 -46.52 -189.07
C ASP A 656 -62.42 -46.66 -187.70
N ILE A 657 -61.68 -47.76 -187.49
CA ILE A 657 -60.91 -47.95 -186.24
C ILE A 657 -59.62 -47.11 -186.27
N GLU A 658 -58.98 -46.97 -187.42
CA GLU A 658 -57.74 -46.19 -187.55
C GLU A 658 -58.00 -44.67 -187.57
N THR A 659 -59.11 -44.22 -188.16
CA THR A 659 -59.46 -42.79 -188.14
C THR A 659 -59.92 -42.33 -186.75
N ALA A 660 -60.61 -43.18 -185.99
CA ALA A 660 -60.93 -42.91 -184.59
C ALA A 660 -59.69 -42.94 -183.68
N ALA A 661 -58.75 -43.87 -183.91
CA ALA A 661 -57.46 -43.90 -183.21
C ALA A 661 -56.61 -42.65 -183.51
N GLY A 662 -56.65 -42.12 -184.73
CA GLY A 662 -55.98 -40.86 -185.09
C GLY A 662 -56.52 -39.64 -184.35
N LYS A 663 -57.84 -39.56 -184.14
CA LYS A 663 -58.46 -38.51 -183.32
C LYS A 663 -58.14 -38.68 -181.82
N LEU A 664 -58.08 -39.93 -181.34
CA LEU A 664 -57.70 -40.23 -179.95
C LEU A 664 -56.24 -39.87 -179.66
N ALA A 665 -55.31 -40.10 -180.60
CA ALA A 665 -53.90 -39.71 -180.45
C ALA A 665 -53.73 -38.17 -180.38
N ASN A 666 -54.55 -37.42 -181.12
CA ASN A 666 -54.59 -35.96 -180.98
C ASN A 666 -55.20 -35.53 -179.64
N CYS A 667 -56.27 -36.19 -179.16
CA CYS A 667 -56.77 -35.96 -177.80
C CYS A 667 -55.71 -36.28 -176.73
N GLN A 668 -54.93 -37.35 -176.88
CA GLN A 668 -53.82 -37.67 -175.97
C GLN A 668 -52.73 -36.59 -175.97
N LYS A 669 -52.39 -36.01 -177.13
CA LYS A 669 -51.47 -34.85 -177.19
C LYS A 669 -52.06 -33.61 -176.52
N THR A 670 -53.35 -33.35 -176.69
CA THR A 670 -54.03 -32.23 -176.01
C THR A 670 -54.10 -32.44 -174.50
N ILE A 671 -54.35 -33.68 -174.03
CA ILE A 671 -54.31 -34.04 -172.61
C ILE A 671 -52.89 -33.92 -172.06
N ALA A 672 -51.85 -34.29 -172.83
CA ALA A 672 -50.46 -34.09 -172.42
C ALA A 672 -50.06 -32.60 -172.41
N SER A 673 -50.61 -31.78 -173.31
CA SER A 673 -50.46 -30.32 -173.32
C SER A 673 -51.16 -29.67 -172.13
N LEU A 674 -52.41 -30.06 -171.85
CA LEU A 674 -53.16 -29.61 -170.69
C LEU A 674 -52.54 -30.13 -169.39
N GLY A 675 -51.96 -31.34 -169.41
CA GLY A 675 -51.17 -31.91 -168.33
C GLY A 675 -49.92 -31.08 -168.06
N LYS A 676 -49.20 -30.62 -169.09
CA LYS A 676 -48.11 -29.64 -168.93
C LYS A 676 -48.59 -28.29 -168.42
N GLN A 677 -49.78 -27.82 -168.81
CA GLN A 677 -50.36 -26.56 -168.31
C GLN A 677 -50.81 -26.68 -166.85
N LEU A 678 -51.46 -27.78 -166.47
CA LEU A 678 -51.83 -28.08 -165.09
C LEU A 678 -50.60 -28.37 -164.23
N GLN A 679 -49.53 -28.94 -164.79
CA GLN A 679 -48.26 -29.08 -164.10
C GLN A 679 -47.55 -27.73 -163.94
N SER A 680 -47.71 -26.79 -164.89
CA SER A 680 -47.29 -25.40 -164.69
C SER A 680 -48.17 -24.61 -163.72
N LEU A 681 -49.44 -25.02 -163.54
CA LEU A 681 -50.34 -24.45 -162.53
C LEU A 681 -50.11 -25.09 -161.14
N ALA A 682 -49.70 -26.35 -161.09
CA ALA A 682 -49.20 -27.00 -159.87
C ALA A 682 -47.90 -26.37 -159.39
N THR A 683 -47.11 -25.74 -160.28
CA THR A 683 -46.00 -24.87 -159.89
C THR A 683 -46.40 -23.40 -159.68
N LEU A 684 -47.67 -23.04 -159.88
CA LEU A 684 -48.21 -21.72 -159.53
C LEU A 684 -48.89 -21.72 -158.16
N GLU A 685 -49.34 -22.87 -157.66
CA GLU A 685 -49.85 -23.00 -156.28
C GLU A 685 -48.73 -22.91 -155.22
N ASP A 686 -47.47 -22.95 -155.65
CA ASP A 686 -46.30 -22.57 -154.81
C ASP A 686 -46.04 -21.05 -154.75
N PHE A 687 -46.74 -20.21 -155.54
CA PHE A 687 -46.60 -18.74 -155.48
C PHE A 687 -47.58 -18.04 -154.52
N LEU A 688 -48.37 -18.78 -153.73
CA LEU A 688 -49.19 -18.22 -152.64
C LEU A 688 -48.64 -18.53 -151.24
N THR A 689 -47.39 -18.97 -151.13
CA THR A 689 -46.62 -18.91 -149.87
C THR A 689 -45.56 -17.80 -149.86
N ASP A 690 -45.78 -16.73 -150.63
CA ASP A 690 -45.08 -15.45 -150.40
C ASP A 690 -45.87 -14.60 -149.39
N THR A 691 -45.82 -15.01 -148.12
CA THR A 691 -45.93 -14.13 -146.95
C THR A 691 -44.60 -14.23 -146.21
N PRO A 692 -43.94 -13.10 -145.91
CA PRO A 692 -42.51 -13.06 -145.61
C PRO A 692 -42.19 -13.76 -144.28
N ILE A 693 -41.35 -14.80 -144.35
CA ILE A 693 -40.64 -15.32 -143.19
C ILE A 693 -39.27 -14.64 -143.10
N ILE A 694 -39.13 -13.96 -141.96
CA ILE A 694 -37.99 -13.27 -141.38
C ILE A 694 -36.86 -14.27 -141.02
N PRO A 695 -35.58 -13.82 -140.94
CA PRO A 695 -34.38 -14.59 -141.27
C PRO A 695 -33.87 -15.59 -140.22
N MET A 696 -33.35 -16.71 -140.72
CA MET A 696 -31.93 -17.13 -140.67
C MET A 696 -31.23 -17.32 -139.30
N ALA A 697 -31.13 -18.60 -138.87
CA ALA A 697 -29.97 -19.17 -138.17
C ALA A 697 -29.84 -20.69 -138.43
N ALA A 698 -28.65 -21.13 -138.87
CA ALA A 698 -28.06 -22.49 -138.89
C ALA A 698 -28.86 -23.65 -139.55
N ASN A 699 -28.51 -24.22 -140.71
CA ASN A 699 -27.31 -24.99 -141.11
C ASN A 699 -26.84 -26.09 -140.11
N GLY A 700 -27.00 -27.36 -140.51
CA GLY A 700 -26.43 -28.56 -139.86
C GLY A 700 -27.34 -29.81 -139.93
N VAL A 701 -27.56 -30.42 -141.09
CA VAL A 701 -26.87 -31.64 -141.60
C VAL A 701 -27.50 -32.98 -141.17
N SER A 702 -27.77 -33.80 -142.20
CA SER A 702 -27.88 -35.27 -142.27
C SER A 702 -29.24 -35.97 -142.12
N SER A 703 -29.70 -36.39 -143.29
CA SER A 703 -30.47 -37.60 -143.58
C SER A 703 -29.77 -38.88 -143.10
N SER A 704 -30.53 -39.91 -142.73
CA SER A 704 -30.40 -41.27 -143.28
C SER A 704 -31.39 -42.22 -142.60
N SER A 705 -32.08 -42.99 -143.43
CA SER A 705 -32.82 -44.20 -143.09
C SER A 705 -31.97 -45.20 -142.31
N ASN A 706 -32.53 -45.79 -141.25
CA ASN A 706 -32.52 -47.23 -141.06
C ASN A 706 -33.57 -47.67 -140.03
N SER A 707 -34.34 -48.67 -140.44
CA SER A 707 -35.24 -49.48 -139.64
C SER A 707 -34.45 -50.41 -138.70
N GLU A 708 -34.63 -50.29 -137.39
CA GLU A 708 -34.53 -51.40 -136.42
C GLU A 708 -35.64 -51.17 -135.38
N SER A 709 -36.75 -51.89 -135.50
CA SER A 709 -37.03 -53.12 -134.76
C SER A 709 -37.21 -52.92 -133.27
N TRP A 710 -38.44 -53.16 -132.84
CA TRP A 710 -38.89 -53.23 -131.47
C TRP A 710 -38.08 -54.30 -130.73
N LYS A 711 -37.33 -53.91 -129.69
CA LYS A 711 -36.85 -54.86 -128.68
C LYS A 711 -37.42 -54.47 -127.32
N VAL A 712 -38.54 -55.13 -127.03
CA VAL A 712 -39.11 -55.33 -125.70
C VAL A 712 -37.98 -55.70 -124.73
N HIS A 713 -37.68 -54.83 -123.77
CA HIS A 713 -37.02 -55.23 -122.53
C HIS A 713 -38.11 -55.51 -121.50
N LYS A 714 -38.49 -56.79 -121.43
CA LYS A 714 -38.97 -57.38 -120.18
C LYS A 714 -37.73 -57.54 -119.30
N ASN A 715 -37.68 -56.84 -118.18
CA ASN A 715 -37.05 -57.37 -116.99
C ASN A 715 -38.04 -57.16 -115.85
N GLU A 716 -38.75 -58.24 -115.53
CA GLU A 716 -39.27 -58.47 -114.19
C GLU A 716 -38.08 -58.47 -113.23
N THR A 717 -38.15 -57.64 -112.19
CA THR A 717 -37.53 -57.97 -110.91
C THR A 717 -38.54 -57.65 -109.82
N PHE A 718 -39.30 -58.69 -109.52
CA PHE A 718 -39.89 -58.99 -108.21
C PHE A 718 -38.99 -58.52 -107.06
N MET A 719 -39.55 -57.84 -106.06
CA MET A 719 -39.49 -58.28 -104.66
C MET A 719 -40.61 -57.61 -103.86
N THR A 720 -41.60 -58.43 -103.54
CA THR A 720 -42.54 -58.32 -102.43
C THR A 720 -41.81 -58.28 -101.08
N ARG A 721 -42.25 -57.46 -100.12
CA ARG A 721 -42.47 -57.96 -98.75
C ARG A 721 -43.41 -57.05 -97.96
N ASN A 722 -44.54 -57.66 -97.61
CA ASN A 722 -45.55 -57.17 -96.70
C ASN A 722 -45.08 -57.12 -95.25
N HIS A 723 -45.72 -56.22 -94.52
CA HIS A 723 -46.30 -56.36 -93.18
C HIS A 723 -45.74 -55.48 -92.05
N PRO A 724 -46.56 -54.55 -91.53
CA PRO A 724 -46.37 -53.90 -90.23
C PRO A 724 -46.99 -54.79 -89.14
N GLU A 725 -46.19 -55.21 -88.16
CA GLU A 725 -46.70 -55.81 -86.92
C GLU A 725 -46.55 -54.81 -85.77
N SER A 726 -47.71 -54.39 -85.28
CA SER A 726 -47.92 -53.55 -84.11
C SER A 726 -47.84 -54.43 -82.85
N ILE A 727 -46.84 -54.21 -82.01
CA ILE A 727 -46.77 -54.78 -80.67
C ILE A 727 -47.10 -53.66 -79.68
N LYS A 728 -48.25 -53.81 -79.00
CA LYS A 728 -48.74 -52.94 -77.92
C LYS A 728 -47.91 -53.13 -76.63
N PRO A 729 -47.86 -52.10 -75.77
CA PRO A 729 -47.00 -52.04 -74.59
C PRO A 729 -47.61 -52.72 -73.36
N THR A 730 -46.80 -53.47 -72.62
CA THR A 730 -47.13 -54.06 -71.32
C THR A 730 -46.73 -53.14 -70.16
N LYS A 731 -47.66 -53.04 -69.22
CA LYS A 731 -47.74 -52.11 -68.11
C LYS A 731 -47.01 -52.64 -66.87
N GLU A 732 -46.38 -51.70 -66.17
CA GLU A 732 -46.00 -51.60 -64.75
C GLU A 732 -46.44 -52.71 -63.78
N THR A 733 -45.52 -53.15 -62.90
CA THR A 733 -45.86 -53.58 -61.53
C THR A 733 -44.66 -53.35 -60.60
N SER A 734 -44.92 -52.59 -59.54
CA SER A 734 -44.03 -52.20 -58.45
C SER A 734 -43.68 -53.38 -57.51
N PRO A 735 -42.49 -53.38 -56.87
CA PRO A 735 -42.14 -54.35 -55.85
C PRO A 735 -42.52 -53.87 -54.44
N SER A 736 -43.23 -54.73 -53.72
CA SER A 736 -43.71 -54.56 -52.35
C SER A 736 -42.71 -55.07 -51.30
N SER A 737 -42.65 -54.32 -50.20
CA SER A 737 -42.28 -54.64 -48.81
C SER A 737 -42.03 -56.10 -48.39
N SER A 738 -40.97 -56.33 -47.61
CA SER A 738 -40.88 -57.45 -46.66
C SER A 738 -40.20 -57.03 -45.35
N SER A 739 -40.92 -57.22 -44.26
CA SER A 739 -40.57 -57.10 -42.85
C SER A 739 -39.85 -58.35 -42.30
N SER A 740 -38.97 -58.20 -41.31
CA SER A 740 -38.64 -59.23 -40.29
C SER A 740 -37.81 -58.57 -39.16
N THR A 741 -38.37 -58.28 -37.98
CA THR A 741 -38.59 -59.12 -36.78
C THR A 741 -37.34 -59.60 -36.03
N ALA A 742 -37.09 -58.91 -34.91
CA ALA A 742 -37.05 -59.44 -33.54
C ALA A 742 -35.79 -60.12 -32.96
N SER A 743 -35.53 -59.72 -31.70
CA SER A 743 -34.99 -60.50 -30.57
C SER A 743 -33.50 -60.45 -30.28
N ALA A 744 -33.11 -59.72 -29.23
CA ALA A 744 -32.32 -60.24 -28.10
C ALA A 744 -32.25 -59.20 -26.98
N ALA A 745 -33.03 -59.39 -25.93
CA ALA A 745 -32.91 -58.70 -24.65
C ALA A 745 -32.14 -59.62 -23.68
N VAL A 746 -31.00 -59.16 -23.17
CA VAL A 746 -30.34 -59.76 -21.99
C VAL A 746 -29.90 -58.64 -21.06
N SER A 747 -30.58 -58.57 -19.94
CA SER A 747 -30.32 -57.70 -18.78
C SER A 747 -29.16 -58.24 -17.95
N MET A 748 -28.34 -57.36 -17.36
CA MET A 748 -27.71 -57.53 -16.04
C MET A 748 -27.13 -56.17 -15.57
N PRO A 749 -27.54 -55.63 -14.41
CA PRO A 749 -27.06 -54.36 -13.87
C PRO A 749 -26.17 -54.52 -12.61
N VAL A 750 -25.56 -53.39 -12.19
CA VAL A 750 -25.05 -53.05 -10.84
C VAL A 750 -23.61 -53.50 -10.48
N SER A 751 -22.66 -52.56 -10.52
CA SER A 751 -22.03 -52.00 -9.30
C SER A 751 -20.92 -50.99 -9.60
N THR A 752 -20.97 -49.93 -8.83
CA THR A 752 -20.16 -48.72 -8.73
C THR A 752 -18.72 -49.01 -8.31
N ASN A 753 -17.72 -48.41 -8.97
CA ASN A 753 -16.59 -47.83 -8.23
C ASN A 753 -15.94 -46.66 -8.98
N ARG A 754 -15.70 -45.60 -8.21
CA ARG A 754 -15.20 -44.28 -8.57
C ARG A 754 -13.68 -44.29 -8.40
N GLY A 755 -12.92 -43.91 -9.43
CA GLY A 755 -11.45 -43.84 -9.34
C GLY A 755 -10.85 -43.06 -10.51
N SER A 756 -10.17 -41.97 -10.18
CA SER A 756 -9.62 -40.87 -10.97
C SER A 756 -8.99 -41.18 -12.34
N SER A 757 -9.34 -40.31 -13.28
CA SER A 757 -8.69 -40.09 -14.57
C SER A 757 -7.45 -39.18 -14.41
N GLU A 758 -6.25 -39.76 -14.47
CA GLU A 758 -5.03 -39.05 -14.87
C GLU A 758 -4.67 -39.52 -16.28
N LYS A 759 -5.14 -38.79 -17.29
CA LYS A 759 -4.88 -39.10 -18.70
C LYS A 759 -4.04 -37.99 -19.33
N ASN A 760 -2.74 -38.27 -19.35
CA ASN A 760 -1.85 -38.15 -20.49
C ASN A 760 -1.80 -36.78 -21.20
N ARG A 761 -0.93 -35.89 -20.70
CA ARG A 761 -0.22 -34.92 -21.54
C ARG A 761 1.00 -35.64 -22.10
N ASN A 762 1.11 -35.75 -23.43
CA ASN A 762 2.36 -35.71 -24.23
C ASN A 762 2.13 -36.22 -25.67
N GLY A 763 2.39 -35.36 -26.67
CA GLY A 763 2.41 -35.66 -28.11
C GLY A 763 1.03 -35.50 -28.77
N PHE A 764 0.80 -34.74 -29.84
CA PHE A 764 1.64 -34.23 -30.91
C PHE A 764 1.15 -32.82 -31.27
N ALA A 765 2.02 -31.81 -31.25
CA ALA A 765 1.70 -30.50 -31.82
C ALA A 765 2.08 -30.53 -33.31
N THR A 766 1.08 -30.69 -34.18
CA THR A 766 1.22 -30.61 -35.64
C THR A 766 1.49 -29.15 -36.03
N VAL A 767 2.70 -28.86 -36.51
CA VAL A 767 3.12 -27.51 -36.91
C VAL A 767 2.91 -27.36 -38.42
N PHE A 768 1.97 -26.49 -38.81
CA PHE A 768 1.72 -26.13 -40.20
C PHE A 768 2.70 -25.03 -40.65
N THR A 769 3.23 -25.14 -41.86
CA THR A 769 4.02 -24.06 -42.47
C THR A 769 3.36 -23.59 -43.77
N ARG A 770 3.36 -22.27 -43.99
CA ARG A 770 2.76 -21.59 -45.14
C ARG A 770 3.84 -21.30 -46.18
N SER A 771 3.64 -21.80 -47.40
CA SER A 771 4.39 -21.38 -48.59
C SER A 771 3.46 -20.66 -49.56
N LYS A 772 4.05 -19.98 -50.56
CA LYS A 772 3.37 -19.20 -51.59
C LYS A 772 2.41 -20.05 -52.45
N ASP A 773 2.63 -21.36 -52.48
CA ASP A 773 1.81 -22.33 -53.23
C ASP A 773 0.81 -23.10 -52.35
N GLY A 774 0.65 -22.73 -51.07
CA GLY A 774 -0.36 -23.31 -50.19
C GLY A 774 0.16 -23.76 -48.82
N ILE A 775 -0.78 -24.17 -47.97
CA ILE A 775 -0.52 -24.70 -46.62
C ILE A 775 -0.10 -26.15 -46.77
N HIS A 776 1.15 -26.47 -46.42
CA HIS A 776 1.64 -27.84 -46.40
C HIS A 776 1.84 -28.32 -44.96
N LEU A 777 1.43 -29.57 -44.72
CA LEU A 777 1.75 -30.31 -43.51
C LEU A 777 3.23 -30.69 -43.59
N ALA A 778 4.08 -30.11 -42.73
CA ALA A 778 5.45 -30.58 -42.59
C ALA A 778 5.40 -31.92 -41.83
N ILE A 779 5.58 -33.02 -42.56
CA ILE A 779 5.80 -34.35 -41.98
C ILE A 779 7.25 -34.44 -41.52
#